data_AF-A0A517Z0R8-F1
#
_entry.id   AF-A0A517Z0R8-F1
#
_cell.length_a   1.000
_cell.length_b   1.000
_cell.length_c   1.000
_cell.angle_alpha   90.00
_cell.angle_beta   90.00
_cell.angle_gamma   90.00
#
_symmetry.space_group_name_H-M   'P 1'
#
loop_
_entity.id
_entity.type
_entity.pdbx_description
1 polymer ?
#
loop_
_entity_poly.entity_id
_entity_poly.type
_entity_poly.pdbx_seq_one_letter_code
_entity_poly.pdbx_strand_id
1 'polypeptide(L)'
;MTCTLAIDASAELQQYMGIGLLGLAAIAVIVHLIQQRRGSGDSSRQVNPRSATSPHQKAASTVRPAFIATAIGISVAAIFGSLTPYTPTELSLDAAWQQFRAIDFVSWGYHGRIDWVSNFLLGLGLGLAWQAVATPQGQDHPRWGARAVIVVLAIMSALTLIEFVQLWLPHRITSPHDVQAQLLGVLCGVYAWRVIGAWVSRRLSASLSKLRPAQPIDWFARSYLVAFLFYSLKPFDITIHPVELYRKLAAGRVILVPFSGSEYLFEEMFRHALSYLPIGMLAAIAFTPASRPLRRIEPAILISFGTACAIEMAQIFIGSRVADATQVITGTLGGATGALLMHSVGASARVLAPLPARNQREWIAQWTATGIAGLACVFVTFWQPQRLSAGEETELRQSIRNQIDEAFAEVTVTDSSVNAPAPIGLTGPAGCLASPTKRQRLIITEPGVYSNYMVDGNFDRSNVVKINTGPVVLRHSEVRNGTNNGIFVSATDVIIESCRIYHHINGTFQYQKDAHGISGTPTNLIIRNCEIFQVSGDGIQFDPSREKWDRVLIENCRIWTGPLDAPLADYAAGEQPGENAIDTKQLAANPRSRMVVRNCVFFGWGEGNIADQAALNLKENTETVVHNCVFLDNDICFRMRGPASPERGGAHVRISDCACYNSKLIARMEDRIENLKIRRMGVGSGIDRSFYIDRGVIGEGYVNEGEFVAPPIDSVLRLGVRASRRRTATDRDPR
;
A
#
# COMPACT_ATOMS: atom_id res chain seq x y z
N MET A 1 -25.28 -31.79 8.41
CA MET A 1 -24.49 -31.21 9.52
C MET A 1 -23.06 -31.71 9.41
N THR A 2 -22.21 -30.95 8.72
CA THR A 2 -20.75 -31.11 8.75
C THR A 2 -20.21 -29.73 8.44
N CYS A 3 -19.84 -29.01 9.50
CA CYS A 3 -19.38 -27.64 9.49
C CYS A 3 -17.88 -27.67 9.19
N THR A 4 -17.49 -27.36 7.95
CA THR A 4 -16.08 -27.15 7.58
C THR A 4 -15.75 -25.69 7.83
N LEU A 5 -15.13 -25.42 8.98
CA LEU A 5 -14.50 -24.14 9.31
C LEU A 5 -13.35 -23.91 8.32
N ALA A 6 -13.56 -22.99 7.38
CA ALA A 6 -12.47 -22.35 6.65
C ALA A 6 -11.78 -21.39 7.62
N ILE A 7 -10.66 -21.84 8.21
CA ILE A 7 -9.81 -21.01 9.06
C ILE A 7 -8.99 -20.11 8.15
N ASP A 8 -9.26 -18.81 8.21
CA ASP A 8 -8.56 -17.75 7.50
C ASP A 8 -7.14 -17.58 8.07
N ALA A 9 -6.16 -18.22 7.43
CA ALA A 9 -4.77 -18.33 7.90
C ALA A 9 -3.97 -17.01 7.86
N SER A 10 -4.57 -15.90 7.38
CA SER A 10 -3.88 -14.63 7.15
C SER A 10 -3.81 -13.73 8.39
N ALA A 11 -4.86 -13.72 9.23
CA ALA A 11 -4.95 -12.89 10.43
C ALA A 11 -4.22 -13.51 11.64
N GLU A 12 -4.23 -14.85 11.76
CA GLU A 12 -3.58 -15.55 12.86
C GLU A 12 -2.04 -15.46 12.81
N LEU A 13 -1.44 -15.36 11.61
CA LEU A 13 0.02 -15.32 11.48
C LEU A 13 0.65 -14.06 12.09
N GLN A 14 -0.08 -12.93 12.13
CA GLN A 14 0.40 -11.70 12.79
C GLN A 14 0.47 -11.86 14.31
N GLN A 15 -0.47 -12.62 14.90
CA GLN A 15 -0.47 -12.95 16.32
C GLN A 15 0.64 -13.96 16.66
N TYR A 16 0.92 -14.92 15.77
CA TYR A 16 2.00 -15.90 15.95
C TYR A 16 3.40 -15.34 15.71
N MET A 17 3.57 -14.25 14.96
CA MET A 17 4.87 -13.59 14.78
C MET A 17 5.41 -12.95 16.09
N GLY A 18 4.53 -12.37 16.90
CA GLY A 18 4.89 -11.88 18.24
C GLY A 18 5.28 -13.02 19.19
N ILE A 19 4.58 -14.16 19.08
CA ILE A 19 4.87 -15.39 19.84
C ILE A 19 6.16 -16.07 19.35
N GLY A 20 6.47 -16.00 18.05
CA GLY A 20 7.69 -16.54 17.45
C GLY A 20 8.96 -15.79 17.87
N LEU A 21 8.89 -14.46 18.01
CA LEU A 21 9.97 -13.64 18.57
C LEU A 21 10.20 -13.92 20.06
N LEU A 22 9.12 -14.11 20.84
CA LEU A 22 9.20 -14.56 22.23
C LEU A 22 9.71 -16.01 22.34
N GLY A 23 9.36 -16.87 21.39
CA GLY A 23 9.85 -18.24 21.26
C GLY A 23 11.34 -18.31 20.94
N LEU A 24 11.85 -17.47 20.04
CA LEU A 24 13.29 -17.36 19.75
C LEU A 24 14.08 -16.80 20.94
N ALA A 25 13.52 -15.82 21.66
CA ALA A 25 14.11 -15.33 22.90
C ALA A 25 14.12 -16.40 24.01
N ALA A 26 13.03 -17.18 24.15
CA ALA A 26 12.95 -18.30 25.08
C ALA A 26 13.91 -19.43 24.71
N ILE A 27 14.06 -19.77 23.43
CA ILE A 27 15.04 -20.74 22.93
C ILE A 27 16.47 -20.25 23.20
N ALA A 28 16.77 -18.97 22.99
CA ALA A 28 18.08 -18.40 23.31
C ALA A 28 18.40 -18.49 24.82
N VAL A 29 17.41 -18.25 25.69
CA VAL A 29 17.52 -18.40 27.15
C VAL A 29 17.69 -19.87 27.55
N ILE A 30 16.90 -20.78 26.97
CA ILE A 30 16.97 -22.23 27.25
C ILE A 30 18.31 -22.82 26.77
N VAL A 31 18.78 -22.45 25.57
CA VAL A 31 20.09 -22.87 25.05
C VAL A 31 21.22 -22.35 25.96
N HIS A 32 21.10 -21.14 26.49
CA HIS A 32 22.08 -20.59 27.44
C HIS A 32 22.04 -21.30 28.80
N LEU A 33 20.86 -21.64 29.32
CA LEU A 33 20.68 -22.40 30.56
C LEU A 33 21.21 -23.85 30.44
N ILE A 34 21.03 -24.48 29.27
CA ILE A 34 21.57 -25.82 28.97
C ILE A 34 23.11 -25.79 28.87
N GLN A 35 23.68 -24.72 28.33
CA GLN A 35 25.13 -24.53 28.29
C GLN A 35 25.75 -24.32 29.68
N GLN A 36 25.03 -23.67 30.61
CA GLN A 36 25.51 -23.52 31.99
C GLN A 36 25.44 -24.82 32.81
N ARG A 37 24.40 -25.66 32.63
CA ARG A 37 24.30 -26.96 33.34
C ARG A 37 25.41 -27.94 32.96
N ARG A 38 26.02 -27.82 31.78
CA ARG A 38 27.19 -28.62 31.38
C ARG A 38 28.50 -28.16 32.03
N GLY A 39 28.52 -27.01 32.70
CA GLY A 39 29.70 -26.45 33.39
C GLY A 39 29.75 -26.72 34.90
N SER A 40 28.70 -27.30 35.51
CA SER A 40 28.57 -27.42 36.97
C SER A 40 28.44 -28.88 37.45
N GLY A 41 28.98 -29.85 36.72
CA GLY A 41 28.96 -31.27 37.07
C GLY A 41 30.34 -31.84 37.36
N ASP A 42 30.61 -32.03 38.65
CA ASP A 42 31.57 -32.93 39.30
C ASP A 42 33.08 -32.80 39.01
N SER A 43 33.77 -32.26 40.02
CA SER A 43 35.21 -32.08 40.11
C SER A 43 35.90 -33.34 40.65
N SER A 44 36.06 -34.38 39.82
CA SER A 44 37.00 -35.49 40.12
C SER A 44 37.42 -36.31 38.90
N ARG A 45 37.80 -35.66 37.79
CA ARG A 45 38.49 -36.35 36.68
C ARG A 45 39.92 -35.83 36.55
N GLN A 46 40.88 -36.70 36.86
CA GLN A 46 42.31 -36.50 36.63
C GLN A 46 42.55 -35.89 35.25
N VAL A 47 43.14 -34.69 35.24
CA VAL A 47 43.52 -33.97 34.04
C VAL A 47 44.74 -34.65 33.43
N ASN A 48 44.52 -35.37 32.34
CA ASN A 48 45.57 -35.84 31.45
C ASN A 48 46.20 -34.59 30.76
N PRO A 49 47.52 -34.32 30.85
CA PRO A 49 48.12 -33.08 30.37
C PRO A 49 48.32 -33.00 28.84
N ARG A 50 47.50 -33.69 28.05
CA ARG A 50 47.54 -33.68 26.58
C ARG A 50 46.22 -33.25 25.96
N SER A 51 45.83 -31.99 26.12
CA SER A 51 44.86 -31.33 25.23
C SER A 51 44.90 -29.81 25.34
N ALA A 52 46.09 -29.22 25.16
CA ALA A 52 46.12 -27.81 24.77
C ALA A 52 45.39 -27.70 23.41
N THR A 53 44.17 -27.17 23.42
CA THR A 53 43.40 -26.92 22.19
C THR A 53 44.27 -26.08 21.25
N SER A 54 44.48 -26.56 20.02
CA SER A 54 45.36 -25.85 19.09
C SER A 54 44.81 -24.44 18.82
N PRO A 55 45.66 -23.44 18.53
CA PRO A 55 45.23 -22.08 18.20
C PRO A 55 44.14 -22.05 17.11
N HIS A 56 44.21 -23.00 16.16
CA HIS A 56 43.21 -23.20 15.11
C HIS A 56 41.84 -23.68 15.63
N GLN A 57 41.81 -24.56 16.64
CA GLN A 57 40.57 -25.02 17.27
C GLN A 57 39.90 -23.92 18.09
N LYS A 58 40.69 -23.12 18.82
CA LYS A 58 40.17 -21.98 19.58
C LYS A 58 39.59 -20.90 18.67
N ALA A 59 40.27 -20.57 17.57
CA ALA A 59 39.77 -19.62 16.59
C ALA A 59 38.45 -20.06 15.95
N ALA A 60 38.36 -21.33 15.55
CA ALA A 60 37.15 -21.92 14.97
C ALA A 60 35.94 -21.87 15.91
N SER A 61 36.13 -22.17 17.20
CA SER A 61 35.05 -22.11 18.20
C SER A 61 34.47 -20.69 18.39
N THR A 62 35.32 -19.66 18.23
CA THR A 62 34.94 -18.25 18.44
C THR A 62 34.07 -17.72 17.29
N VAL A 63 34.36 -18.12 16.04
CA VAL A 63 33.68 -17.57 14.84
C VAL A 63 32.45 -18.37 14.43
N ARG A 64 32.33 -19.62 14.87
CA ARG A 64 31.26 -20.54 14.45
C ARG A 64 29.84 -19.99 14.66
N PRO A 65 29.50 -19.33 15.78
CA PRO A 65 28.17 -18.74 15.93
C PRO A 65 27.86 -17.64 14.90
N ALA A 66 28.86 -16.83 14.54
CA ALA A 66 28.70 -15.78 13.53
C ALA A 66 28.49 -16.37 12.12
N PHE A 67 29.22 -17.43 11.79
CA PHE A 67 29.01 -18.15 10.52
C PHE A 67 27.63 -18.81 10.46
N ILE A 68 27.16 -19.42 11.55
CA ILE A 68 25.80 -20.00 11.61
C ILE A 68 24.75 -18.92 11.40
N ALA A 69 24.84 -17.81 12.12
CA ALA A 69 23.90 -16.69 11.97
C ALA A 69 23.89 -16.14 10.53
N THR A 70 25.06 -16.02 9.91
CA THR A 70 25.19 -15.56 8.52
C THR A 70 24.57 -16.55 7.54
N ALA A 71 24.86 -17.85 7.69
CA ALA A 71 24.32 -18.90 6.82
C ALA A 71 22.80 -19.00 6.92
N ILE A 72 22.25 -18.96 8.15
CA ILE A 72 20.80 -18.93 8.36
C ILE A 72 20.19 -17.67 7.74
N GLY A 73 20.79 -16.49 7.95
CA GLY A 73 20.29 -15.23 7.40
C GLY A 73 20.19 -15.25 5.87
N ILE A 74 21.25 -15.70 5.19
CA ILE A 74 21.27 -15.82 3.72
C ILE A 74 20.26 -16.88 3.25
N SER A 75 20.12 -18.02 3.95
CA SER A 75 19.12 -19.04 3.61
C SER A 75 17.69 -18.55 3.77
N VAL A 76 17.38 -17.81 4.84
CA VAL A 76 16.05 -17.21 5.03
C VAL A 76 15.76 -16.19 3.93
N ALA A 77 16.73 -15.34 3.59
CA ALA A 77 16.60 -14.37 2.50
C ALA A 77 16.39 -15.06 1.14
N ALA A 78 17.09 -16.17 0.88
CA ALA A 78 16.92 -16.98 -0.32
C ALA A 78 15.50 -17.53 -0.43
N ILE A 79 15.02 -18.22 0.62
CA ILE A 79 13.67 -18.79 0.67
C ILE A 79 12.63 -17.69 0.49
N PHE A 80 12.76 -16.60 1.23
CA PHE A 80 11.80 -15.51 1.21
C PHE A 80 11.73 -14.82 -0.16
N GLY A 81 12.88 -14.49 -0.75
CA GLY A 81 12.98 -13.86 -2.06
C GLY A 81 12.42 -14.74 -3.19
N SER A 82 12.64 -16.06 -3.10
CA SER A 82 12.15 -17.02 -4.08
C SER A 82 10.66 -17.34 -3.97
N LEU A 83 10.02 -17.05 -2.83
CA LEU A 83 8.59 -17.39 -2.59
C LEU A 83 7.65 -16.18 -2.55
N THR A 84 8.17 -14.95 -2.53
CA THR A 84 7.36 -13.73 -2.53
C THR A 84 7.06 -13.29 -3.97
N PRO A 85 5.87 -12.77 -4.34
CA PRO A 85 4.65 -12.71 -3.55
C PRO A 85 4.08 -14.12 -3.33
N TYR A 86 3.67 -14.38 -2.08
CA TYR A 86 3.11 -15.67 -1.69
C TYR A 86 1.60 -15.68 -1.94
N THR A 87 1.20 -15.98 -3.17
CA THR A 87 -0.20 -16.10 -3.61
C THR A 87 -0.42 -17.48 -4.24
N PRO A 88 -0.53 -18.55 -3.43
CA PRO A 88 -0.57 -19.91 -3.94
C PRO A 88 -1.85 -20.17 -4.76
N THR A 89 -1.71 -20.90 -5.88
CA THR A 89 -2.83 -21.41 -6.68
C THR A 89 -3.17 -22.85 -6.32
N GLU A 90 -4.40 -23.26 -6.64
CA GLU A 90 -4.82 -24.65 -6.52
C GLU A 90 -4.15 -25.50 -7.61
N LEU A 91 -3.07 -26.18 -7.25
CA LEU A 91 -2.38 -27.17 -8.09
C LEU A 91 -2.19 -28.45 -7.30
N SER A 92 -2.62 -29.60 -7.85
CA SER A 92 -2.41 -30.89 -7.19
C SER A 92 -0.93 -31.30 -7.22
N LEU A 93 -0.47 -32.05 -6.23
CA LEU A 93 0.91 -32.52 -6.16
C LEU A 93 1.29 -33.37 -7.39
N ASP A 94 0.36 -34.20 -7.88
CA ASP A 94 0.58 -35.02 -9.08
C ASP A 94 0.76 -34.15 -10.34
N ALA A 95 -0.06 -33.11 -10.49
CA ALA A 95 0.05 -32.18 -11.61
C ALA A 95 1.36 -31.37 -11.54
N ALA A 96 1.74 -30.87 -10.36
CA ALA A 96 3.01 -30.17 -10.17
C ALA A 96 4.22 -31.07 -10.48
N TRP A 97 4.17 -32.34 -10.05
CA TRP A 97 5.22 -33.31 -10.34
C TRP A 97 5.35 -33.62 -11.84
N GLN A 98 4.22 -33.74 -12.55
CA GLN A 98 4.23 -33.90 -14.01
C GLN A 98 4.79 -32.67 -14.71
N GLN A 99 4.38 -31.47 -14.31
CA GLN A 99 4.89 -30.21 -14.86
C GLN A 99 6.39 -30.07 -14.63
N PHE A 100 6.88 -30.32 -13.41
CA PHE A 100 8.31 -30.22 -13.09
C PHE A 100 9.16 -31.20 -13.90
N ARG A 101 8.66 -32.44 -14.13
CA ARG A 101 9.35 -33.43 -14.97
C ARG A 101 9.38 -33.07 -16.45
N ALA A 102 8.41 -32.31 -16.92
CA ALA A 102 8.33 -31.88 -18.31
C ALA A 102 9.28 -30.70 -18.61
N ILE A 103 9.87 -30.07 -17.59
CA ILE A 103 10.83 -28.99 -17.76
C ILE A 103 12.13 -29.55 -18.35
N ASP A 104 12.55 -28.98 -19.49
CA ASP A 104 13.82 -29.32 -20.12
C ASP A 104 14.99 -28.62 -19.43
N PHE A 105 15.66 -29.32 -18.51
CA PHE A 105 16.84 -28.84 -17.80
C PHE A 105 18.12 -28.74 -18.66
N VAL A 106 18.07 -29.18 -19.92
CA VAL A 106 19.21 -29.25 -20.84
C VAL A 106 19.19 -28.13 -21.88
N SER A 107 18.04 -27.52 -22.15
CA SER A 107 17.95 -26.38 -23.09
C SER A 107 18.78 -25.19 -22.61
N TRP A 108 19.61 -24.62 -23.50
CA TRP A 108 20.38 -23.40 -23.26
C TRP A 108 19.72 -22.24 -24.03
N GLY A 109 19.01 -21.35 -23.33
CA GLY A 109 18.34 -20.19 -23.89
C GLY A 109 18.62 -18.92 -23.08
N TYR A 110 18.76 -17.79 -23.76
CA TYR A 110 19.03 -16.50 -23.13
C TYR A 110 17.75 -15.95 -22.46
N HIS A 111 17.71 -16.00 -21.13
CA HIS A 111 16.78 -15.22 -20.30
C HIS A 111 17.56 -14.14 -19.54
N GLY A 112 16.91 -13.02 -19.21
CA GLY A 112 17.53 -11.73 -18.87
C GLY A 112 18.81 -11.81 -18.02
N ARG A 113 19.88 -11.10 -18.44
CA ARG A 113 21.20 -11.08 -17.77
C ARG A 113 21.14 -10.81 -16.27
N ILE A 114 20.13 -10.06 -15.83
CA ILE A 114 19.95 -9.66 -14.43
C ILE A 114 19.50 -10.84 -13.57
N ASP A 115 18.59 -11.69 -14.06
CA ASP A 115 18.06 -12.84 -13.31
C ASP A 115 19.14 -13.90 -13.12
N TRP A 116 19.93 -14.14 -14.16
CA TRP A 116 21.06 -15.08 -14.11
C TRP A 116 22.13 -14.64 -13.10
N VAL A 117 22.53 -13.36 -13.12
CA VAL A 117 23.54 -12.84 -12.17
C VAL A 117 23.02 -12.89 -10.74
N SER A 118 21.74 -12.57 -10.51
CA SER A 118 21.13 -12.61 -9.19
C SER A 118 21.15 -14.02 -8.59
N ASN A 119 20.77 -15.02 -9.39
CA ASN A 119 20.79 -16.43 -8.99
C ASN A 119 22.20 -16.97 -8.77
N PHE A 120 23.17 -16.57 -9.59
CA PHE A 120 24.59 -16.89 -9.37
C PHE A 120 25.11 -16.33 -8.04
N LEU A 121 24.83 -15.05 -7.75
CA LEU A 121 25.27 -14.41 -6.50
C LEU A 121 24.61 -15.04 -5.26
N LEU A 122 23.34 -15.44 -5.37
CA LEU A 122 22.63 -16.17 -4.33
C LEU A 122 23.32 -17.50 -4.02
N GLY A 123 23.59 -18.30 -5.05
CA GLY A 123 24.33 -19.56 -4.93
C GLY A 123 25.72 -19.36 -4.31
N LEU A 124 26.46 -18.36 -4.78
CA LEU A 124 27.78 -17.97 -4.26
C LEU A 124 27.74 -17.68 -2.75
N GLY A 125 26.79 -16.87 -2.31
CA GLY A 125 26.61 -16.54 -0.90
C GLY A 125 26.30 -17.75 -0.04
N LEU A 126 25.37 -18.60 -0.48
CA LEU A 126 24.98 -19.83 0.23
C LEU A 126 26.15 -20.82 0.34
N GLY A 127 26.85 -21.07 -0.77
CA GLY A 127 27.99 -21.97 -0.80
C GLY A 127 29.11 -21.50 0.13
N LEU A 128 29.43 -20.20 0.10
CA LEU A 128 30.46 -19.61 0.96
C LEU A 128 30.07 -19.69 2.45
N ALA A 129 28.83 -19.33 2.81
CA ALA A 129 28.39 -19.26 4.21
C ALA A 129 28.27 -20.64 4.86
N TRP A 130 27.65 -21.62 4.19
CA TRP A 130 27.53 -22.98 4.73
C TRP A 130 28.86 -23.73 4.75
N GLN A 131 29.75 -23.48 3.79
CA GLN A 131 31.11 -24.01 3.85
C GLN A 131 31.91 -23.41 5.03
N ALA A 132 31.67 -22.13 5.37
CA ALA A 132 32.23 -21.50 6.57
C ALA A 132 31.75 -22.14 7.87
N VAL A 133 30.47 -22.54 7.96
CA VAL A 133 29.94 -23.30 9.11
C VAL A 133 30.54 -24.70 9.19
N ALA A 134 30.65 -25.39 8.06
CA ALA A 134 31.13 -26.77 7.98
C ALA A 134 32.63 -26.89 8.22
N THR A 135 33.39 -25.88 7.78
CA THR A 135 34.86 -25.83 7.88
C THR A 135 35.36 -24.45 8.32
N PRO A 136 35.15 -24.06 9.60
CA PRO A 136 35.59 -22.74 10.08
C PRO A 136 37.11 -22.55 9.99
N GLN A 137 37.90 -23.63 9.93
CA GLN A 137 39.35 -23.57 9.73
C GLN A 137 39.76 -23.31 8.27
N GLY A 138 38.81 -23.23 7.33
CA GLY A 138 39.10 -23.07 5.89
C GLY A 138 39.78 -24.30 5.29
N GLN A 139 40.75 -24.08 4.41
CA GLN A 139 41.51 -25.15 3.75
C GLN A 139 42.25 -26.10 4.71
N ASP A 140 42.52 -25.66 5.94
CA ASP A 140 43.27 -26.42 6.95
C ASP A 140 42.41 -27.54 7.58
N HIS A 141 41.11 -27.63 7.25
CA HIS A 141 40.24 -28.68 7.77
C HIS A 141 40.50 -30.02 7.05
N PRO A 142 40.82 -31.13 7.76
CA PRO A 142 41.29 -32.39 7.15
C PRO A 142 40.24 -33.09 6.29
N ARG A 143 38.95 -32.79 6.47
CA ARG A 143 37.83 -33.33 5.67
C ARG A 143 37.15 -32.27 4.81
N TRP A 144 37.87 -31.23 4.39
CA TRP A 144 37.29 -30.10 3.65
C TRP A 144 36.51 -30.56 2.40
N GLY A 145 37.09 -31.44 1.59
CA GLY A 145 36.45 -31.94 0.36
C GLY A 145 35.16 -32.72 0.62
N ALA A 146 35.16 -33.62 1.62
CA ALA A 146 33.95 -34.35 2.00
C ALA A 146 32.83 -33.43 2.52
N ARG A 147 33.19 -32.38 3.28
CA ARG A 147 32.23 -31.36 3.73
C ARG A 147 31.69 -30.51 2.58
N ALA A 148 32.55 -30.15 1.62
CA ALA A 148 32.16 -29.43 0.41
C ALA A 148 31.09 -30.19 -0.39
N VAL A 149 31.28 -31.50 -0.60
CA VAL A 149 30.27 -32.33 -1.28
C VAL A 149 28.93 -32.31 -0.53
N ILE A 150 28.93 -32.49 0.79
CA ILE A 150 27.71 -32.45 1.60
C ILE A 150 27.03 -31.08 1.51
N VAL A 151 27.79 -29.98 1.58
CA VAL A 151 27.26 -28.61 1.48
C VAL A 151 26.64 -28.35 0.11
N VAL A 152 27.33 -28.71 -0.97
CA VAL A 152 26.83 -28.55 -2.34
C VAL A 152 25.53 -29.35 -2.50
N LEU A 153 25.52 -30.63 -2.12
CA LEU A 153 24.32 -31.47 -2.24
C LEU A 153 23.15 -30.92 -1.42
N ALA A 154 23.38 -30.52 -0.16
CA ALA A 154 22.33 -30.00 0.70
C ALA A 154 21.73 -28.69 0.16
N ILE A 155 22.57 -27.75 -0.28
CA ILE A 155 22.09 -26.47 -0.84
C ILE A 155 21.35 -26.70 -2.15
N MET A 156 21.90 -27.53 -3.06
CA MET A 156 21.25 -27.78 -4.34
C MET A 156 19.92 -28.50 -4.16
N SER A 157 19.82 -29.48 -3.24
CA SER A 157 18.53 -30.10 -2.90
C SER A 157 17.52 -29.07 -2.39
N ALA A 158 17.94 -28.13 -1.54
CA ALA A 158 17.06 -27.10 -1.01
C ALA A 158 16.61 -26.11 -2.10
N LEU A 159 17.52 -25.65 -2.96
CA LEU A 159 17.20 -24.71 -4.04
C LEU A 159 16.31 -25.34 -5.11
N THR A 160 16.57 -26.58 -5.51
CA THR A 160 15.69 -27.32 -6.43
C THR A 160 14.31 -27.55 -5.81
N LEU A 161 14.22 -27.80 -4.50
CA LEU A 161 12.93 -27.90 -3.81
C LEU A 161 12.18 -26.56 -3.82
N ILE A 162 12.88 -25.44 -3.65
CA ILE A 162 12.26 -24.10 -3.73
C ILE A 162 11.72 -23.85 -5.15
N GLU A 163 12.48 -24.16 -6.19
CA GLU A 163 12.02 -24.07 -7.59
C GLU A 163 10.79 -24.94 -7.88
N PHE A 164 10.73 -26.13 -7.28
CA PHE A 164 9.54 -26.98 -7.34
C PHE A 164 8.33 -26.32 -6.66
N VAL A 165 8.51 -25.74 -5.47
CA VAL A 165 7.44 -25.04 -4.73
C VAL A 165 6.92 -23.82 -5.51
N GLN A 166 7.72 -23.19 -6.35
CA GLN A 166 7.28 -22.05 -7.17
C GLN A 166 6.21 -22.41 -8.21
N LEU A 167 5.99 -23.69 -8.55
CA LEU A 167 4.89 -24.10 -9.44
C LEU A 167 3.50 -23.72 -8.90
N TRP A 168 3.38 -23.57 -7.58
CA TRP A 168 2.17 -23.10 -6.93
C TRP A 168 2.06 -21.57 -6.91
N LEU A 169 3.05 -20.83 -7.39
CA LEU A 169 3.10 -19.37 -7.34
C LEU A 169 2.94 -18.79 -8.76
N PRO A 170 1.78 -18.22 -9.13
CA PRO A 170 1.46 -17.83 -10.51
C PRO A 170 2.31 -16.67 -11.04
N HIS A 171 2.99 -15.94 -10.16
CA HIS A 171 3.89 -14.84 -10.49
C HIS A 171 5.37 -15.24 -10.50
N ARG A 172 5.69 -16.52 -10.26
CA ARG A 172 7.04 -17.07 -10.32
C ARG A 172 7.15 -18.04 -11.49
N ILE A 173 8.33 -18.06 -12.09
CA ILE A 173 8.63 -18.89 -13.25
C ILE A 173 9.71 -19.86 -12.81
N THR A 174 9.35 -21.15 -12.73
CA THR A 174 10.33 -22.21 -12.48
C THR A 174 11.30 -22.29 -13.66
N SER A 175 12.59 -22.13 -13.39
CA SER A 175 13.61 -21.92 -14.43
C SER A 175 14.81 -22.84 -14.25
N PRO A 176 15.12 -23.71 -15.23
CA PRO A 176 16.38 -24.47 -15.23
C PRO A 176 17.62 -23.61 -15.18
N HIS A 177 17.57 -22.43 -15.79
CA HIS A 177 18.69 -21.50 -15.85
C HIS A 177 19.05 -20.96 -14.46
N ASP A 178 18.05 -20.81 -13.60
CA ASP A 178 18.22 -20.32 -12.23
C ASP A 178 18.97 -21.38 -11.41
N VAL A 179 18.56 -22.65 -11.52
CA VAL A 179 19.24 -23.79 -10.88
C VAL A 179 20.68 -23.94 -11.36
N GLN A 180 20.93 -23.74 -12.67
CA GLN A 180 22.28 -23.81 -13.23
C GLN A 180 23.18 -22.67 -12.73
N ALA A 181 22.67 -21.43 -12.72
CA ALA A 181 23.39 -20.27 -12.20
C ALA A 181 23.69 -20.43 -10.70
N GLN A 182 22.71 -20.90 -9.93
CA GLN A 182 22.85 -21.21 -8.51
C GLN A 182 23.90 -22.30 -8.28
N LEU A 183 23.91 -23.39 -9.06
CA LEU A 183 24.93 -24.44 -8.97
C LEU A 183 26.34 -23.88 -9.15
N LEU A 184 26.56 -23.12 -10.23
CA LEU A 184 27.85 -22.50 -10.50
C LEU A 184 28.25 -21.55 -9.37
N GLY A 185 27.30 -20.75 -8.87
CA GLY A 185 27.46 -19.91 -7.71
C GLY A 185 27.92 -20.70 -6.48
N VAL A 186 27.18 -21.75 -6.10
CA VAL A 186 27.48 -22.60 -4.93
C VAL A 186 28.89 -23.19 -5.04
N LEU A 187 29.26 -23.72 -6.20
CA LEU A 187 30.61 -24.26 -6.43
C LEU A 187 31.68 -23.17 -6.25
N CYS A 188 31.48 -22.00 -6.86
CA CYS A 188 32.38 -20.85 -6.71
C CYS A 188 32.47 -20.38 -5.25
N GLY A 189 31.35 -20.33 -4.51
CA GLY A 189 31.30 -19.90 -3.11
C GLY A 189 32.02 -20.87 -2.17
N VAL A 190 31.79 -22.17 -2.35
CA VAL A 190 32.51 -23.23 -1.63
C VAL A 190 34.01 -23.14 -1.91
N TYR A 191 34.41 -23.02 -3.18
CA TYR A 191 35.81 -22.89 -3.54
C TYR A 191 36.44 -21.60 -3.02
N ALA A 192 35.74 -20.47 -3.10
CA ALA A 192 36.20 -19.20 -2.53
C ALA A 192 36.50 -19.36 -1.04
N TRP A 193 35.63 -20.04 -0.26
CA TRP A 193 35.90 -20.31 1.15
C TRP A 193 37.17 -21.14 1.39
N ARG A 194 37.55 -22.02 0.45
CA ARG A 194 38.83 -22.72 0.54
C ARG A 194 40.00 -21.73 0.58
N VAL A 195 39.98 -20.76 -0.33
CA VAL A 195 41.06 -19.78 -0.51
C VAL A 195 41.10 -18.77 0.64
N ILE A 196 39.95 -18.18 0.99
CA ILE A 196 39.91 -17.06 1.95
C ILE A 196 39.55 -17.46 3.39
N GLY A 197 38.96 -18.64 3.61
CA GLY A 197 38.33 -19.01 4.89
C GLY A 197 39.27 -18.99 6.09
N ALA A 198 40.51 -19.51 5.93
CA ALA A 198 41.50 -19.50 7.01
C ALA A 198 41.95 -18.08 7.40
N TRP A 199 42.01 -17.16 6.43
CA TRP A 199 42.30 -15.75 6.68
C TRP A 199 41.11 -15.06 7.36
N VAL A 200 39.90 -15.23 6.83
CA VAL A 200 38.66 -14.65 7.38
C VAL A 200 38.45 -15.10 8.82
N SER A 201 38.53 -16.40 9.10
CA SER A 201 38.31 -16.94 10.44
C SER A 201 39.34 -16.46 11.45
N ARG A 202 40.62 -16.32 11.06
CA ARG A 202 41.65 -15.77 11.96
C ARG A 202 41.41 -14.29 12.25
N ARG A 203 41.12 -13.48 11.23
CA ARG A 203 40.82 -12.05 11.39
C ARG A 203 39.57 -11.83 12.23
N LEU A 204 38.49 -12.56 11.92
CA LEU A 204 37.23 -12.46 12.64
C LEU A 204 37.37 -12.96 14.08
N SER A 205 38.07 -14.08 14.31
CA SER A 205 38.34 -14.56 15.67
C SER A 205 39.16 -13.54 16.49
N ALA A 206 40.19 -12.95 15.90
CA ALA A 206 41.01 -11.93 16.56
C ALA A 206 40.23 -10.67 16.91
N SER A 207 39.21 -10.32 16.12
CA SER A 207 38.31 -9.20 16.40
C SER A 207 37.26 -9.57 17.45
N LEU A 208 36.56 -10.70 17.29
CA LEU A 208 35.50 -11.15 18.19
C LEU A 208 36.01 -11.48 19.59
N SER A 209 37.22 -12.02 19.72
CA SER A 209 37.83 -12.34 21.02
C SER A 209 38.15 -11.10 21.87
N LYS A 210 38.22 -9.91 21.27
CA LYS A 210 38.42 -8.64 21.98
C LYS A 210 37.10 -8.06 22.50
N LEU A 211 35.97 -8.57 22.04
CA LEU A 211 34.65 -8.05 22.39
C LEU A 211 34.23 -8.53 23.77
N ARG A 212 33.48 -7.68 24.48
CA ARG A 212 32.86 -8.09 25.73
C ARG A 212 31.73 -9.11 25.49
N PRO A 213 31.43 -9.98 26.47
CA PRO A 213 30.24 -10.82 26.43
C PRO A 213 28.96 -9.97 26.35
N ALA A 214 27.99 -10.43 25.56
CA ALA A 214 26.68 -9.78 25.45
C ALA A 214 25.93 -9.81 26.79
N GLN A 215 25.41 -8.65 27.19
CA GLN A 215 24.57 -8.48 28.38
C GLN A 215 23.08 -8.46 27.98
N PRO A 216 22.12 -8.52 28.92
CA PRO A 216 20.69 -8.49 28.60
C PRO A 216 20.30 -7.33 27.68
N ILE A 217 20.84 -6.13 27.92
CA ILE A 217 20.60 -4.94 27.09
C ILE A 217 21.09 -5.09 25.64
N ASP A 218 22.19 -5.83 25.41
CA ASP A 218 22.66 -6.15 24.06
C ASP A 218 21.67 -7.04 23.32
N TRP A 219 21.16 -8.06 24.02
CA TRP A 219 20.20 -8.98 23.43
C TRP A 219 18.91 -8.27 23.09
N PHE A 220 18.39 -7.44 23.99
CA PHE A 220 17.21 -6.62 23.71
C PHE A 220 17.43 -5.72 22.48
N ALA A 221 18.48 -4.91 22.48
CA ALA A 221 18.75 -3.97 21.42
C ALA A 221 19.00 -4.65 20.05
N ARG A 222 19.65 -5.81 20.03
CA ARG A 222 19.82 -6.62 18.80
C ARG A 222 18.49 -7.19 18.31
N SER A 223 17.69 -7.76 19.21
CA SER A 223 16.37 -8.31 18.87
C SER A 223 15.43 -7.21 18.37
N TYR A 224 15.47 -6.03 19.02
CA TYR A 224 14.73 -4.85 18.59
C TYR A 224 15.16 -4.41 17.19
N LEU A 225 16.46 -4.32 16.90
CA LEU A 225 16.94 -3.96 15.56
C LEU A 225 16.43 -4.94 14.50
N VAL A 226 16.44 -6.25 14.78
CA VAL A 226 15.90 -7.26 13.85
C VAL A 226 14.41 -7.06 13.62
N ALA A 227 13.63 -6.89 14.69
CA ALA A 227 12.18 -6.64 14.60
C ALA A 227 11.88 -5.31 13.87
N PHE A 228 12.68 -4.28 14.13
CA PHE A 228 12.57 -2.97 13.50
C PHE A 228 12.86 -3.05 12.00
N LEU A 229 13.95 -3.71 11.58
CA LEU A 229 14.25 -3.95 10.17
C LEU A 229 13.12 -4.72 9.46
N PHE A 230 12.56 -5.73 10.13
CA PHE A 230 11.40 -6.45 9.60
C PHE A 230 10.20 -5.51 9.41
N TYR A 231 9.89 -4.70 10.41
CA TYR A 231 8.79 -3.74 10.35
C TYR A 231 8.99 -2.68 9.25
N SER A 232 10.18 -2.09 9.15
CA SER A 232 10.53 -1.05 8.19
C SER A 232 10.48 -1.56 6.74
N LEU A 233 10.77 -2.84 6.51
CA LEU A 233 10.87 -3.41 5.16
C LEU A 233 9.63 -4.22 4.73
N LYS A 234 8.70 -4.56 5.63
CA LYS A 234 7.37 -5.12 5.30
C LYS A 234 6.67 -4.25 4.25
N PRO A 235 5.93 -4.78 3.25
CA PRO A 235 5.60 -6.19 3.01
C PRO A 235 6.69 -6.98 2.28
N PHE A 236 7.89 -6.40 2.09
CA PHE A 236 9.01 -7.01 1.38
C PHE A 236 8.73 -7.31 -0.10
N ASP A 237 7.92 -6.46 -0.74
CA ASP A 237 7.72 -6.46 -2.19
C ASP A 237 8.95 -5.84 -2.89
N ILE A 238 10.07 -6.59 -2.86
CA ILE A 238 11.35 -6.14 -3.37
C ILE A 238 11.30 -6.00 -4.91
N THR A 239 11.49 -4.78 -5.38
CA THR A 239 11.60 -4.37 -6.77
C THR A 239 13.05 -3.96 -7.08
N ILE A 240 13.69 -4.66 -8.01
CA ILE A 240 15.00 -4.29 -8.57
C ILE A 240 14.93 -3.87 -10.04
N HIS A 241 13.76 -3.97 -10.65
CA HIS A 241 13.59 -3.68 -12.08
C HIS A 241 13.67 -2.16 -12.35
N PRO A 242 14.56 -1.69 -13.24
CA PRO A 242 14.80 -0.25 -13.45
C PRO A 242 13.54 0.54 -13.84
N VAL A 243 12.65 -0.05 -14.63
CA VAL A 243 11.40 0.61 -15.05
C VAL A 243 10.47 0.83 -13.85
N GLU A 244 10.40 -0.10 -12.91
CA GLU A 244 9.55 0.02 -11.71
C GLU A 244 10.14 1.04 -10.73
N LEU A 245 11.46 1.06 -10.57
CA LEU A 245 12.15 2.10 -9.80
C LEU A 245 11.92 3.50 -10.38
N TYR A 246 11.98 3.63 -11.71
CA TYR A 246 11.65 4.88 -12.39
C TYR A 246 10.19 5.30 -12.16
N ARG A 247 9.22 4.37 -12.30
CA ARG A 247 7.80 4.65 -12.00
C ARG A 247 7.61 5.10 -10.55
N LYS A 248 8.33 4.49 -9.61
CA LYS A 248 8.29 4.89 -8.19
C LYS A 248 8.82 6.31 -7.97
N LEU A 249 9.95 6.65 -8.61
CA LEU A 249 10.51 8.00 -8.59
C LEU A 249 9.55 9.02 -9.21
N ALA A 250 9.01 8.73 -10.41
CA ALA A 250 8.04 9.57 -11.11
C ALA A 250 6.74 9.78 -10.32
N ALA A 251 6.34 8.77 -9.53
CA ALA A 251 5.19 8.85 -8.62
C ALA A 251 5.46 9.68 -7.34
N GLY A 252 6.67 10.20 -7.14
CA GLY A 252 7.06 10.98 -5.97
C GLY A 252 7.26 10.16 -4.69
N ARG A 253 7.52 8.85 -4.81
CA ARG A 253 7.73 7.94 -3.67
C ARG A 253 9.20 7.76 -3.25
N VAL A 254 10.08 8.61 -3.80
CA VAL A 254 11.48 8.74 -3.40
C VAL A 254 11.74 10.22 -3.16
N ILE A 255 11.81 10.63 -1.90
CA ILE A 255 11.89 12.03 -1.46
C ILE A 255 13.33 12.30 -1.01
N LEU A 256 14.12 12.92 -1.87
CA LEU A 256 15.54 13.19 -1.61
C LEU A 256 15.79 14.52 -0.90
N VAL A 257 14.88 15.49 -1.03
CA VAL A 257 14.99 16.79 -0.36
C VAL A 257 14.36 16.66 1.02
N PRO A 258 15.12 16.78 2.12
CA PRO A 258 14.54 16.69 3.46
C PRO A 258 13.48 17.78 3.65
N PHE A 259 12.42 17.45 4.37
CA PHE A 259 11.29 18.32 4.66
C PHE A 259 10.48 18.80 3.44
N SER A 260 10.77 18.29 2.23
CA SER A 260 9.98 18.63 1.03
C SER A 260 8.73 17.77 0.87
N GLY A 261 8.63 16.67 1.62
CA GLY A 261 7.36 15.95 1.77
C GLY A 261 6.38 16.85 2.53
N SER A 262 5.20 17.10 1.97
CA SER A 262 4.21 18.05 2.51
C SER A 262 3.46 17.58 3.77
N GLU A 263 3.99 16.59 4.49
CA GLU A 263 3.23 15.79 5.47
C GLU A 263 3.95 15.52 6.81
N TYR A 264 4.92 16.35 7.23
CA TYR A 264 5.51 16.12 8.56
C TYR A 264 4.67 16.73 9.68
N LEU A 265 3.89 15.88 10.33
CA LEU A 265 3.41 16.17 11.69
C LEU A 265 4.56 15.99 12.67
N PHE A 266 4.77 16.95 13.55
CA PHE A 266 5.75 16.85 14.63
C PHE A 266 5.60 15.54 15.40
N GLU A 267 4.36 15.09 15.60
CA GLU A 267 4.04 13.82 16.27
C GLU A 267 4.57 12.59 15.54
N GLU A 268 4.49 12.55 14.20
CA GLU A 268 5.01 11.45 13.40
C GLU A 268 6.53 11.44 13.37
N MET A 269 7.16 12.61 13.20
CA MET A 269 8.61 12.75 13.30
C MET A 269 9.11 12.34 14.68
N PHE A 270 8.39 12.71 15.74
CA PHE A 270 8.72 12.38 17.11
C PHE A 270 8.62 10.88 17.37
N ARG A 271 7.54 10.23 16.93
CA ARG A 271 7.38 8.77 17.02
C ARG A 271 8.46 8.03 16.23
N HIS A 272 8.76 8.51 15.02
CA HIS A 272 9.82 7.94 14.20
C HIS A 272 11.18 8.06 14.90
N ALA A 273 11.53 9.24 15.43
CA ALA A 273 12.74 9.42 16.22
C ALA A 273 12.77 8.51 17.45
N LEU A 274 11.65 8.35 18.16
CA LEU A 274 11.57 7.47 19.32
C LEU A 274 11.88 6.01 18.97
N SER A 275 11.42 5.55 17.81
CA SER A 275 11.67 4.19 17.32
C SER A 275 13.16 3.89 17.09
N TYR A 276 13.99 4.92 16.88
CA TYR A 276 15.44 4.78 16.73
C TYR A 276 16.20 4.83 18.06
N LEU A 277 15.56 5.07 19.21
CA LEU A 277 16.22 5.09 20.51
C LEU A 277 17.02 3.79 20.79
N PRO A 278 16.45 2.57 20.66
CA PRO A 278 17.21 1.36 20.94
C PRO A 278 18.34 1.12 19.94
N ILE A 279 18.21 1.63 18.72
CA ILE A 279 19.26 1.58 17.69
C ILE A 279 20.43 2.46 18.11
N GLY A 280 20.15 3.65 18.66
CA GLY A 280 21.15 4.53 19.28
C GLY A 280 21.86 3.90 20.47
N MET A 281 21.10 3.25 21.35
CA MET A 281 21.66 2.49 22.49
C MET A 281 22.55 1.35 21.99
N LEU A 282 22.11 0.58 20.99
CA LEU A 282 22.90 -0.46 20.35
C LEU A 282 24.18 0.11 19.76
N ALA A 283 24.10 1.25 19.06
CA ALA A 283 25.24 1.93 18.48
C ALA A 283 26.23 2.42 19.54
N ALA A 284 25.83 2.63 20.79
CA ALA A 284 26.76 2.96 21.88
C ALA A 284 27.47 1.72 22.46
N ILE A 285 26.87 0.53 22.38
CA ILE A 285 27.34 -0.66 23.12
C ILE A 285 27.81 -1.83 22.23
N ALA A 286 27.39 -1.89 20.97
CA ALA A 286 27.67 -3.00 20.07
C ALA A 286 29.15 -3.10 19.71
N PHE A 287 29.69 -4.31 19.70
CA PHE A 287 31.09 -4.60 19.33
C PHE A 287 32.12 -3.77 20.13
N THR A 288 31.84 -3.50 21.40
CA THR A 288 32.75 -2.80 22.30
C THR A 288 33.66 -3.78 23.06
N PRO A 289 34.92 -3.39 23.36
CA PRO A 289 35.81 -4.22 24.16
C PRO A 289 35.46 -4.17 25.65
N ALA A 290 35.89 -5.18 26.41
CA ALA A 290 35.65 -5.24 27.85
C ALA A 290 36.26 -4.06 28.62
N SER A 291 37.39 -3.51 28.14
CA SER A 291 38.06 -2.34 28.74
C SER A 291 37.30 -1.03 28.52
N ARG A 292 36.41 -0.98 27.52
CA ARG A 292 35.66 0.22 27.15
C ARG A 292 34.27 -0.17 26.66
N PRO A 293 33.34 -0.47 27.60
CA PRO A 293 32.03 -1.03 27.26
C PRO A 293 31.07 -0.01 26.62
N LEU A 294 31.42 1.28 26.63
CA LEU A 294 30.68 2.38 26.00
C LEU A 294 31.55 3.05 24.92
N ARG A 295 31.05 3.05 23.68
CA ARG A 295 31.61 3.82 22.56
C ARG A 295 31.38 5.31 22.81
N ARG A 296 32.27 6.18 22.28
CA ARG A 296 32.01 7.64 22.30
C ARG A 296 30.70 7.98 21.59
N ILE A 297 30.13 9.13 21.92
CA ILE A 297 28.83 9.57 21.37
C ILE A 297 28.94 9.80 19.86
N GLU A 298 30.01 10.41 19.35
CA GLU A 298 30.11 10.82 17.95
C GLU A 298 30.11 9.61 16.99
N PRO A 299 30.91 8.54 17.22
CA PRO A 299 30.82 7.34 16.39
C PRO A 299 29.50 6.58 16.57
N ALA A 300 28.83 6.68 17.73
CA ALA A 300 27.51 6.08 17.91
C ALA A 300 26.45 6.80 17.05
N ILE A 301 26.47 8.14 17.02
CA ILE A 301 25.61 8.95 16.14
C ILE A 301 25.86 8.60 14.67
N LEU A 302 27.13 8.49 14.26
CA LEU A 302 27.47 8.13 12.87
C LEU A 302 26.94 6.74 12.48
N ILE A 303 27.00 5.77 13.39
CA ILE A 303 26.43 4.43 13.16
C ILE A 303 24.89 4.52 13.07
N SER A 304 24.24 5.33 13.90
CA SER A 304 22.79 5.54 13.82
C SER A 304 22.39 6.20 12.49
N PHE A 305 23.12 7.23 12.05
CA PHE A 305 22.94 7.86 10.74
C PHE A 305 23.11 6.84 9.61
N GLY A 306 24.20 6.08 9.61
CA GLY A 306 24.45 5.05 8.61
C GLY A 306 23.36 3.97 8.59
N THR A 307 22.82 3.62 9.76
CA THR A 307 21.69 2.67 9.88
C THR A 307 20.42 3.25 9.27
N ALA A 308 20.07 4.50 9.59
CA ALA A 308 18.90 5.17 9.01
C ALA A 308 19.03 5.32 7.49
N CYS A 309 20.20 5.72 6.98
CA CYS A 309 20.48 5.74 5.54
C CYS A 309 20.31 4.37 4.90
N ALA A 310 20.84 3.31 5.52
CA ALA A 310 20.73 1.96 4.97
C ALA A 310 19.28 1.49 4.89
N ILE A 311 18.46 1.82 5.89
CA ILE A 311 17.03 1.48 5.90
C ILE A 311 16.29 2.25 4.80
N GLU A 312 16.44 3.57 4.71
CA GLU A 312 15.77 4.37 3.67
C GLU A 312 16.23 3.98 2.26
N MET A 313 17.51 3.68 2.08
CA MET A 313 18.03 3.17 0.81
C MET A 313 17.47 1.80 0.48
N ALA A 314 17.29 0.91 1.46
CA ALA A 314 16.62 -0.37 1.26
C ALA A 314 15.15 -0.17 0.87
N GLN A 315 14.45 0.79 1.48
CA GLN A 315 13.06 1.13 1.14
C GLN A 315 12.89 1.61 -0.30
N ILE A 316 13.93 2.14 -0.97
CA ILE A 316 13.87 2.44 -2.42
C ILE A 316 13.47 1.20 -3.20
N PHE A 317 14.03 0.05 -2.85
CA PHE A 317 13.77 -1.25 -3.49
C PHE A 317 12.50 -1.93 -2.99
N ILE A 318 11.73 -1.35 -2.06
CA ILE A 318 10.46 -1.94 -1.59
C ILE A 318 9.31 -1.22 -2.28
N GLY A 319 8.63 -1.86 -3.22
CA GLY A 319 7.67 -1.24 -4.14
C GLY A 319 6.57 -0.42 -3.44
N SER A 320 6.10 -0.89 -2.28
CA SER A 320 5.03 -0.28 -1.50
C SER A 320 5.48 0.81 -0.54
N ARG A 321 6.79 0.93 -0.24
CA ARG A 321 7.33 1.90 0.72
C ARG A 321 7.75 3.22 0.06
N VAL A 322 7.76 4.29 0.86
CA VAL A 322 8.27 5.61 0.46
C VAL A 322 9.64 5.77 1.10
N ALA A 323 10.68 6.02 0.29
CA ALA A 323 12.00 6.33 0.80
C ALA A 323 12.12 7.83 1.01
N ASP A 324 12.49 8.27 2.21
CA ASP A 324 12.41 9.67 2.62
C ASP A 324 13.64 10.16 3.41
N ALA A 325 14.33 11.16 2.86
CA ALA A 325 15.49 11.77 3.49
C ALA A 325 15.20 12.39 4.87
N THR A 326 13.96 12.79 5.17
CA THR A 326 13.55 13.29 6.49
C THR A 326 13.55 12.19 7.54
N GLN A 327 13.26 10.95 7.15
CA GLN A 327 13.35 9.79 8.04
C GLN A 327 14.80 9.49 8.43
N VAL A 328 15.77 9.77 7.54
CA VAL A 328 17.20 9.71 7.90
C VAL A 328 17.53 10.70 9.02
N ILE A 329 17.08 11.95 8.91
CA ILE A 329 17.35 13.00 9.90
C ILE A 329 16.70 12.66 11.25
N THR A 330 15.40 12.36 11.24
CA THR A 330 14.64 12.03 12.46
C THR A 330 15.15 10.75 13.11
N GLY A 331 15.49 9.72 12.33
CA GLY A 331 16.13 8.50 12.82
C GLY A 331 17.50 8.75 13.43
N THR A 332 18.29 9.67 12.86
CA THR A 332 19.57 10.10 13.43
C THR A 332 19.41 10.83 14.75
N LEU A 333 18.44 11.75 14.88
CA LEU A 333 18.12 12.44 16.12
C LEU A 333 17.66 11.46 17.22
N GLY A 334 16.82 10.50 16.84
CA GLY A 334 16.43 9.37 17.68
C GLY A 334 17.62 8.55 18.17
N GLY A 335 18.49 8.13 17.24
CA GLY A 335 19.70 7.40 17.56
C GLY A 335 20.68 8.17 18.44
N ALA A 336 20.84 9.47 18.21
CA ALA A 336 21.66 10.35 19.05
C ALA A 336 21.11 10.41 20.49
N THR A 337 19.80 10.57 20.64
CA THR A 337 19.12 10.56 21.94
C THR A 337 19.30 9.21 22.64
N GLY A 338 19.17 8.10 21.91
CA GLY A 338 19.42 6.76 22.44
C GLY A 338 20.86 6.55 22.91
N ALA A 339 21.83 7.05 22.15
CA ALA A 339 23.24 6.99 22.54
C ALA A 339 23.51 7.82 23.81
N LEU A 340 22.94 9.03 23.93
CA LEU A 340 23.04 9.88 25.11
C LEU A 340 22.38 9.24 26.35
N LEU A 341 21.20 8.64 26.18
CA LEU A 341 20.53 7.88 27.23
C LEU A 341 21.40 6.73 27.71
N MET A 342 22.05 5.99 26.81
CA MET A 342 22.94 4.91 27.20
C MET A 342 24.17 5.41 28.00
N HIS A 343 24.68 6.60 27.71
CA HIS A 343 25.78 7.18 28.49
C HIS A 343 25.33 7.62 29.88
N SER A 344 24.18 8.28 30.00
CA SER A 344 23.64 8.74 31.29
C SER A 344 23.21 7.57 32.19
N VAL A 345 22.51 6.59 31.62
CA VAL A 345 22.08 5.37 32.31
C VAL A 345 23.28 4.48 32.65
N GLY A 346 24.26 4.35 31.74
CA GLY A 346 25.50 3.60 31.99
C GLY A 346 26.35 4.20 33.12
N ALA A 347 26.25 5.50 33.36
CA ALA A 347 26.92 6.19 34.47
C ALA A 347 26.17 6.05 35.81
N SER A 348 24.83 5.96 35.77
CA SER A 348 23.98 6.13 36.97
C SER A 348 23.27 4.85 37.43
N ALA A 349 22.98 3.91 36.53
CA ALA A 349 22.16 2.73 36.77
C ALA A 349 22.82 1.45 36.24
N ARG A 350 23.56 0.79 37.13
CA ARG A 350 24.30 -0.46 36.84
C ARG A 350 23.43 -1.60 36.28
N VAL A 351 22.14 -1.62 36.64
CA VAL A 351 21.15 -2.62 36.21
C VAL A 351 20.80 -2.50 34.72
N LEU A 352 21.05 -1.35 34.10
CA LEU A 352 20.87 -1.11 32.66
C LEU A 352 22.19 -0.85 31.93
N ALA A 353 23.32 -0.94 32.65
CA ALA A 353 24.64 -0.73 32.09
C ALA A 353 25.12 -1.98 31.30
N PRO A 354 25.99 -1.81 30.27
CA PRO A 354 26.58 -2.92 29.51
C PRO A 354 27.69 -3.65 30.29
N LEU A 355 27.48 -3.91 31.59
CA LEU A 355 28.42 -4.52 32.51
C LEU A 355 27.92 -5.88 32.99
N PRO A 356 28.82 -6.87 33.17
CA PRO A 356 28.45 -8.18 33.69
C PRO A 356 27.92 -8.09 35.13
N ALA A 357 26.84 -8.82 35.41
CA ALA A 357 26.30 -8.98 36.75
C ALA A 357 27.31 -9.64 37.69
N ARG A 358 27.40 -9.17 38.93
CA ARG A 358 28.31 -9.73 39.95
C ARG A 358 27.75 -10.99 40.60
N ASN A 359 26.43 -11.10 40.67
CA ASN A 359 25.73 -12.20 41.31
C ASN A 359 24.39 -12.47 40.61
N GLN A 360 23.74 -13.57 40.99
CA GLN A 360 22.48 -13.99 40.39
C GLN A 360 21.34 -12.97 40.58
N ARG A 361 21.28 -12.26 41.71
CA ARG A 361 20.24 -11.24 41.96
C ARG A 361 20.37 -10.05 41.02
N GLU A 362 21.59 -9.55 40.83
CA GLU A 362 21.88 -8.47 39.88
C GLU A 362 21.60 -8.92 38.45
N TRP A 363 21.91 -10.17 38.10
CA TRP A 363 21.59 -10.74 36.79
C TRP A 363 20.08 -10.78 36.52
N ILE A 364 19.28 -11.24 37.48
CA ILE A 364 17.81 -11.21 37.38
C ILE A 364 17.33 -9.77 37.24
N ALA A 365 17.81 -8.85 38.08
CA ALA A 365 17.44 -7.44 38.02
C ALA A 365 17.75 -6.81 36.65
N GLN A 366 18.92 -7.13 36.05
CA GLN A 366 19.29 -6.65 34.71
C GLN A 366 18.31 -7.12 33.64
N TRP A 367 17.91 -8.40 33.67
CA TRP A 367 16.91 -8.94 32.75
C TRP A 367 15.53 -8.32 32.97
N THR A 368 15.08 -8.16 34.22
CA THR A 368 13.78 -7.55 34.54
C THR A 368 13.74 -6.10 34.10
N ALA A 369 14.74 -5.29 34.43
CA ALA A 369 14.80 -3.88 34.06
C ALA A 369 14.85 -3.71 32.53
N THR A 370 15.69 -4.50 31.85
CA THR A 370 15.76 -4.51 30.39
C THR A 370 14.43 -4.95 29.76
N GLY A 371 13.76 -5.95 30.32
CA GLY A 371 12.47 -6.44 29.85
C GLY A 371 11.36 -5.40 29.98
N ILE A 372 11.26 -4.72 31.12
CA ILE A 372 10.28 -3.64 31.35
C ILE A 372 10.55 -2.46 30.41
N ALA A 373 11.81 -1.99 30.36
CA ALA A 373 12.20 -0.90 29.46
C ALA A 373 11.94 -1.25 27.99
N GLY A 374 12.18 -2.52 27.63
CA GLY A 374 11.94 -3.03 26.30
C GLY A 374 10.45 -3.09 25.93
N LEU A 375 9.61 -3.59 26.84
CA LEU A 375 8.16 -3.60 26.65
C LEU A 375 7.59 -2.17 26.53
N ALA A 376 8.05 -1.24 27.37
CA ALA A 376 7.64 0.15 27.27
C ALA A 376 8.07 0.76 25.92
N CYS A 377 9.30 0.48 25.46
CA CYS A 377 9.79 0.99 24.19
C CYS A 377 9.01 0.41 23.00
N VAL A 378 8.72 -0.89 23.00
CA VAL A 378 7.88 -1.55 21.99
C VAL A 378 6.47 -0.97 22.02
N PHE A 379 5.87 -0.83 23.20
CA PHE A 379 4.54 -0.25 23.36
C PHE A 379 4.49 1.16 22.79
N VAL A 380 5.38 2.08 23.21
CA VAL A 380 5.32 3.46 22.69
C VAL A 380 5.64 3.55 21.20
N THR A 381 6.50 2.65 20.68
CA THR A 381 6.88 2.67 19.25
C THR A 381 5.80 2.08 18.34
N PHE A 382 5.15 1.00 18.77
CA PHE A 382 4.25 0.22 17.91
C PHE A 382 2.77 0.34 18.30
N TRP A 383 2.43 1.00 19.41
CA TRP A 383 1.05 1.27 19.78
C TRP A 383 0.45 2.34 18.87
N GLN A 384 -0.45 1.92 17.98
CA GLN A 384 -1.19 2.80 17.09
C GLN A 384 -2.69 2.74 17.42
N PRO A 385 -3.20 3.61 18.31
CA PRO A 385 -4.58 3.55 18.78
C PRO A 385 -5.64 3.88 17.71
N GLN A 386 -5.21 4.26 16.50
CA GLN A 386 -6.08 4.68 15.40
C GLN A 386 -6.22 3.64 14.29
N ARG A 387 -5.58 2.47 14.39
CA ARG A 387 -5.73 1.40 13.39
C ARG A 387 -6.97 0.56 13.69
N LEU A 388 -7.77 0.31 12.67
CA LEU A 388 -8.78 -0.75 12.73
C LEU A 388 -8.08 -2.08 13.05
N SER A 389 -8.67 -2.87 13.94
CA SER A 389 -8.33 -4.28 14.08
C SER A 389 -8.66 -5.05 12.80
N ALA A 390 -8.05 -6.22 12.60
CA ALA A 390 -8.34 -7.06 11.43
C ALA A 390 -9.82 -7.45 11.31
N GLY A 391 -10.52 -7.60 12.44
CA GLY A 391 -11.96 -7.84 12.48
C GLY A 391 -12.76 -6.64 11.98
N GLU A 392 -12.48 -5.44 12.51
CA GLU A 392 -13.13 -4.20 12.08
C GLU A 392 -12.85 -3.88 10.60
N GLU A 393 -11.66 -4.18 10.11
CA GLU A 393 -11.33 -4.04 8.68
C GLU A 393 -12.23 -4.94 7.81
N THR A 394 -12.37 -6.20 8.21
CA THR A 394 -13.20 -7.19 7.50
C THR A 394 -14.67 -6.78 7.49
N GLU A 395 -15.19 -6.35 8.65
CA GLU A 395 -16.56 -5.86 8.79
C GLU A 395 -16.81 -4.63 7.92
N LEU A 396 -15.87 -3.67 7.89
CA LEU A 396 -15.99 -2.48 7.07
C LEU A 396 -15.99 -2.82 5.57
N ARG A 397 -15.10 -3.70 5.10
CA ARG A 397 -15.11 -4.18 3.70
C ARG A 397 -16.45 -4.81 3.34
N GLN A 398 -16.96 -5.70 4.20
CA GLN A 398 -18.23 -6.36 3.96
C GLN A 398 -19.39 -5.36 3.92
N SER A 399 -19.40 -4.39 4.83
CA SER A 399 -20.40 -3.31 4.85
C SER A 399 -20.40 -2.50 3.56
N ILE A 400 -19.23 -2.10 3.06
CA ILE A 400 -19.10 -1.33 1.80
C ILE A 400 -19.64 -2.14 0.62
N ARG A 401 -19.25 -3.42 0.53
CA ARG A 401 -19.69 -4.30 -0.56
C ARG A 401 -21.19 -4.53 -0.53
N ASN A 402 -21.76 -4.78 0.65
CA ASN A 402 -23.21 -4.95 0.83
C ASN A 402 -23.97 -3.69 0.37
N GLN A 403 -23.53 -2.50 0.78
CA GLN A 403 -24.16 -1.24 0.36
C GLN A 403 -24.14 -1.06 -1.17
N ILE A 404 -23.03 -1.43 -1.81
CA ILE A 404 -22.92 -1.40 -3.27
C ILE A 404 -23.85 -2.43 -3.90
N ASP A 405 -23.82 -3.68 -3.45
CA ASP A 405 -24.66 -4.75 -3.99
C ASP A 405 -26.16 -4.41 -3.87
N GLU A 406 -26.57 -3.86 -2.73
CA GLU A 406 -27.93 -3.35 -2.52
C GLU A 406 -28.28 -2.24 -3.52
N ALA A 407 -27.41 -1.25 -3.73
CA ALA A 407 -27.67 -0.16 -4.67
C ALA A 407 -27.75 -0.64 -6.14
N PHE A 408 -26.90 -1.58 -6.54
CA PHE A 408 -26.92 -2.17 -7.88
C PHE A 408 -28.14 -3.07 -8.10
N ALA A 409 -28.59 -3.78 -7.05
CA ALA A 409 -29.80 -4.59 -7.09
C ALA A 409 -31.07 -3.73 -7.15
N GLU A 410 -31.19 -2.70 -6.30
CA GLU A 410 -32.37 -1.83 -6.21
C GLU A 410 -32.70 -1.17 -7.56
N VAL A 411 -31.68 -0.62 -8.22
CA VAL A 411 -31.82 0.08 -9.49
C VAL A 411 -32.20 -0.86 -10.65
N THR A 412 -31.98 -2.17 -10.50
CA THR A 412 -32.39 -3.19 -11.47
C THR A 412 -33.86 -3.64 -11.27
N VAL A 413 -34.38 -3.51 -10.05
CA VAL A 413 -35.75 -3.96 -9.67
C VAL A 413 -36.82 -2.87 -9.84
N THR A 414 -36.44 -1.58 -9.89
CA THR A 414 -37.39 -0.45 -9.86
C THR A 414 -38.20 -0.20 -11.15
N ASP A 415 -39.02 -1.16 -11.57
CA ASP A 415 -40.30 -0.90 -12.25
C ASP A 415 -41.51 -1.13 -11.33
N SER A 416 -41.31 -1.57 -10.07
CA SER A 416 -42.41 -1.82 -9.13
C SER A 416 -42.19 -1.24 -7.72
N SER A 417 -43.16 -0.43 -7.29
CA SER A 417 -43.64 -0.25 -5.90
C SER A 417 -43.01 0.73 -4.89
N VAL A 418 -41.83 1.34 -5.09
CA VAL A 418 -41.34 2.32 -4.07
C VAL A 418 -42.04 3.67 -4.23
N ASN A 419 -42.93 3.98 -3.27
CA ASN A 419 -43.84 5.14 -3.24
C ASN A 419 -43.38 6.28 -2.31
N ALA A 420 -42.22 6.15 -1.65
CA ALA A 420 -41.74 7.14 -0.69
C ALA A 420 -41.04 8.33 -1.39
N PRO A 421 -41.17 9.57 -0.88
CA PRO A 421 -40.34 10.68 -1.32
C PRO A 421 -38.85 10.36 -1.18
N ALA A 422 -38.09 10.66 -2.23
CA ALA A 422 -36.63 10.48 -2.27
C ALA A 422 -36.00 11.82 -2.67
N PRO A 423 -35.62 12.67 -1.69
CA PRO A 423 -34.98 13.96 -1.97
C PRO A 423 -33.74 13.81 -2.86
N ILE A 424 -33.50 14.81 -3.70
CA ILE A 424 -32.41 14.82 -4.69
C ILE A 424 -31.39 15.89 -4.29
N GLY A 425 -30.11 15.54 -4.31
CA GLY A 425 -29.00 16.37 -3.87
C GLY A 425 -28.54 16.01 -2.47
N LEU A 426 -27.93 16.98 -1.78
CA LEU A 426 -27.36 16.77 -0.45
C LEU A 426 -28.47 16.43 0.57
N THR A 427 -28.25 15.37 1.34
CA THR A 427 -29.14 14.93 2.43
C THR A 427 -28.74 15.53 3.79
N GLY A 428 -27.59 16.20 3.87
CA GLY A 428 -27.11 16.91 5.04
C GLY A 428 -25.90 17.80 4.73
N PRO A 429 -25.30 18.47 5.73
CA PRO A 429 -24.13 19.30 5.52
C PRO A 429 -22.96 18.53 4.89
N ALA A 430 -22.36 19.09 3.85
CA ALA A 430 -21.12 18.62 3.26
C ALA A 430 -19.95 19.53 3.67
N GLY A 431 -18.77 18.95 3.90
CA GLY A 431 -17.57 19.67 4.30
C GLY A 431 -17.18 19.43 5.77
N CYS A 432 -16.30 20.28 6.29
CA CYS A 432 -15.74 20.15 7.62
C CYS A 432 -16.77 20.40 8.73
N LEU A 433 -16.63 19.65 9.82
CA LEU A 433 -17.26 19.98 11.10
C LEU A 433 -16.42 21.03 11.85
N ALA A 434 -16.81 21.36 13.09
CA ALA A 434 -16.03 22.25 13.94
C ALA A 434 -14.60 21.71 14.16
N SER A 435 -13.62 22.62 14.20
CA SER A 435 -12.21 22.33 14.50
C SER A 435 -11.59 21.25 13.60
N PRO A 436 -11.55 21.43 12.26
CA PRO A 436 -11.01 20.43 11.37
C PRO A 436 -9.50 20.26 11.53
N THR A 437 -9.05 19.04 11.25
CA THR A 437 -7.64 18.71 11.13
C THR A 437 -7.12 19.30 9.82
N LYS A 438 -6.38 20.41 9.92
CA LYS A 438 -5.83 21.10 8.74
C LYS A 438 -4.61 20.37 8.19
N ARG A 439 -4.56 20.19 6.87
CA ARG A 439 -3.44 19.59 6.13
C ARG A 439 -3.27 20.33 4.80
N GLN A 440 -2.06 20.35 4.26
CA GLN A 440 -1.85 20.80 2.89
C GLN A 440 -2.11 19.65 1.88
N ARG A 441 -1.82 18.42 2.32
CA ARG A 441 -2.00 17.19 1.55
C ARG A 441 -2.33 16.04 2.49
N LEU A 442 -3.05 15.04 1.99
CA LEU A 442 -3.39 13.82 2.75
C LEU A 442 -3.17 12.56 1.90
N ILE A 443 -2.15 11.77 2.22
CA ILE A 443 -1.97 10.43 1.66
C ILE A 443 -2.46 9.38 2.67
N ILE A 444 -3.48 8.63 2.28
CA ILE A 444 -4.05 7.53 3.05
C ILE A 444 -3.42 6.21 2.58
N THR A 445 -2.54 5.65 3.42
CA THR A 445 -1.85 4.38 3.17
C THR A 445 -2.25 3.25 4.13
N GLU A 446 -3.13 3.52 5.09
CA GLU A 446 -3.62 2.54 6.06
C GLU A 446 -5.15 2.53 6.10
N PRO A 447 -5.82 1.35 6.22
CA PRO A 447 -7.26 1.26 6.40
C PRO A 447 -7.75 2.07 7.60
N GLY A 448 -8.93 2.66 7.49
CA GLY A 448 -9.47 3.44 8.59
C GLY A 448 -10.55 4.45 8.23
N VAL A 449 -11.00 5.16 9.26
CA VAL A 449 -11.95 6.27 9.14
C VAL A 449 -11.20 7.58 9.32
N TYR A 450 -11.18 8.37 8.25
CA TYR A 450 -10.56 9.69 8.16
C TYR A 450 -11.68 10.72 8.15
N SER A 451 -11.83 11.47 9.25
CA SER A 451 -12.98 12.35 9.45
C SER A 451 -12.51 13.76 9.79
N ASN A 452 -13.23 14.78 9.29
CA ASN A 452 -13.02 16.18 9.65
C ASN A 452 -11.65 16.75 9.25
N TYR A 453 -11.22 16.49 8.01
CA TYR A 453 -9.99 17.04 7.45
C TYR A 453 -10.28 18.25 6.55
N MET A 454 -9.53 19.33 6.76
CA MET A 454 -9.46 20.47 5.84
C MET A 454 -8.13 20.35 5.08
N VAL A 455 -8.16 19.86 3.86
CA VAL A 455 -6.99 19.65 3.02
C VAL A 455 -6.93 20.74 1.95
N ASP A 456 -5.99 21.66 2.10
CA ASP A 456 -5.81 22.82 1.22
C ASP A 456 -4.52 22.66 0.40
N GLY A 457 -4.66 22.30 -0.88
CA GLY A 457 -3.54 22.03 -1.77
C GLY A 457 -2.64 23.25 -2.03
N ASN A 458 -3.11 24.46 -1.71
CA ASN A 458 -2.42 25.72 -1.97
C ASN A 458 -1.90 25.85 -3.42
N PHE A 459 -2.64 25.29 -4.37
CA PHE A 459 -2.33 25.22 -5.80
C PHE A 459 -0.96 24.58 -6.11
N ASP A 460 -0.49 23.64 -5.28
CA ASP A 460 0.66 22.80 -5.60
C ASP A 460 0.33 21.81 -6.75
N ARG A 461 1.36 21.30 -7.44
CA ARG A 461 1.28 20.44 -8.65
C ARG A 461 0.81 19.00 -8.38
N SER A 462 0.41 18.70 -7.17
CA SER A 462 0.27 17.34 -6.67
C SER A 462 -1.18 17.03 -6.29
N ASN A 463 -1.63 15.77 -6.38
CA ASN A 463 -3.01 15.40 -5.97
C ASN A 463 -3.21 15.75 -4.50
N VAL A 464 -4.31 16.43 -4.14
CA VAL A 464 -4.47 17.00 -2.79
C VAL A 464 -4.72 15.89 -1.76
N VAL A 465 -5.54 14.90 -2.11
CA VAL A 465 -5.74 13.67 -1.34
C VAL A 465 -5.41 12.46 -2.22
N LYS A 466 -4.66 11.49 -1.70
CA LYS A 466 -4.45 10.19 -2.34
C LYS A 466 -4.91 9.06 -1.42
N ILE A 467 -5.75 8.17 -1.92
CA ILE A 467 -6.21 6.98 -1.21
C ILE A 467 -5.59 5.75 -1.89
N ASN A 468 -4.56 5.17 -1.27
CA ASN A 468 -3.77 4.08 -1.82
C ASN A 468 -4.10 2.71 -1.21
N THR A 469 -5.01 2.68 -0.24
CA THR A 469 -5.45 1.44 0.42
C THR A 469 -6.94 1.52 0.73
N GLY A 470 -7.53 0.37 1.03
CA GLY A 470 -8.84 0.28 1.65
C GLY A 470 -8.88 -0.92 2.61
N PRO A 471 -9.94 -1.04 3.42
CA PRO A 471 -11.12 -0.20 3.42
C PRO A 471 -10.87 1.18 4.02
N VAL A 472 -11.43 2.22 3.41
CA VAL A 472 -11.28 3.60 3.87
C VAL A 472 -12.62 4.31 3.85
N VAL A 473 -12.88 5.09 4.90
CA VAL A 473 -13.97 6.08 4.92
C VAL A 473 -13.35 7.46 5.08
N LEU A 474 -13.42 8.29 4.05
CA LEU A 474 -13.14 9.72 4.14
C LEU A 474 -14.46 10.46 4.31
N ARG A 475 -14.66 11.16 5.43
CA ARG A 475 -15.93 11.85 5.68
C ARG A 475 -15.82 13.24 6.28
N HIS A 476 -16.85 14.05 6.07
CA HIS A 476 -16.96 15.40 6.61
C HIS A 476 -15.69 16.23 6.40
N SER A 477 -15.16 16.23 5.18
CA SER A 477 -13.87 16.82 4.87
C SER A 477 -13.98 17.82 3.73
N GLU A 478 -13.09 18.80 3.70
CA GLU A 478 -12.92 19.73 2.58
C GLU A 478 -11.60 19.46 1.89
N VAL A 479 -11.62 19.40 0.57
CA VAL A 479 -10.45 19.18 -0.28
C VAL A 479 -10.43 20.26 -1.34
N ARG A 480 -9.51 21.21 -1.22
CA ARG A 480 -9.58 22.46 -1.99
C ARG A 480 -8.26 22.94 -2.56
N ASN A 481 -8.35 23.87 -3.51
CA ASN A 481 -7.25 24.67 -4.04
C ASN A 481 -6.09 23.79 -4.54
N GLY A 482 -6.34 22.92 -5.53
CA GLY A 482 -5.31 22.09 -6.16
C GLY A 482 -5.04 22.50 -7.61
N THR A 483 -3.90 22.11 -8.18
CA THR A 483 -3.67 22.18 -9.65
C THR A 483 -3.67 20.80 -10.32
N ASN A 484 -4.08 19.77 -9.58
CA ASN A 484 -4.22 18.40 -10.04
C ASN A 484 -5.49 17.81 -9.41
N ASN A 485 -5.64 16.49 -9.35
CA ASN A 485 -6.81 15.85 -8.77
C ASN A 485 -7.03 16.24 -7.30
N GLY A 486 -8.27 16.59 -6.94
CA GLY A 486 -8.65 16.80 -5.55
C GLY A 486 -8.49 15.52 -4.74
N ILE A 487 -9.21 14.46 -5.11
CA ILE A 487 -9.07 13.13 -4.52
C ILE A 487 -8.70 12.13 -5.60
N PHE A 488 -7.58 11.44 -5.43
CA PHE A 488 -7.15 10.35 -6.31
C PHE A 488 -7.27 9.00 -5.58
N VAL A 489 -8.08 8.10 -6.11
CA VAL A 489 -8.38 6.78 -5.50
C VAL A 489 -7.72 5.68 -6.31
N SER A 490 -6.71 5.01 -5.74
CA SER A 490 -6.07 3.82 -6.31
C SER A 490 -6.20 2.64 -5.35
N ALA A 491 -7.41 2.43 -4.84
CA ALA A 491 -7.73 1.51 -3.76
C ALA A 491 -9.08 0.82 -3.98
N THR A 492 -9.33 -0.24 -3.21
CA THR A 492 -10.60 -0.96 -3.23
C THR A 492 -11.38 -0.76 -1.92
N ASP A 493 -12.70 -0.78 -1.98
CA ASP A 493 -13.59 -0.65 -0.81
C ASP A 493 -13.44 0.74 -0.13
N VAL A 494 -13.88 1.81 -0.81
CA VAL A 494 -13.71 3.20 -0.33
C VAL A 494 -15.06 3.91 -0.23
N ILE A 495 -15.27 4.67 0.85
CA ILE A 495 -16.37 5.62 0.99
C ILE A 495 -15.80 7.05 1.05
N ILE A 496 -16.33 7.94 0.23
CA ILE A 496 -16.16 9.39 0.31
C ILE A 496 -17.54 9.97 0.64
N GLU A 497 -17.73 10.48 1.85
CA GLU A 497 -19.04 10.85 2.37
C GLU A 497 -19.07 12.27 2.94
N SER A 498 -20.10 13.05 2.60
CA SER A 498 -20.31 14.39 3.19
C SER A 498 -19.10 15.32 3.02
N CYS A 499 -18.42 15.25 1.88
CA CYS A 499 -17.22 16.04 1.61
C CYS A 499 -17.51 17.18 0.61
N ARG A 500 -16.74 18.28 0.72
CA ARG A 500 -16.66 19.31 -0.34
C ARG A 500 -15.34 19.21 -1.06
N ILE A 501 -15.38 19.14 -2.39
CA ILE A 501 -14.20 19.06 -3.24
C ILE A 501 -14.28 20.17 -4.29
N TYR A 502 -13.41 21.17 -4.18
CA TYR A 502 -13.59 22.39 -4.96
C TYR A 502 -12.29 23.11 -5.31
N HIS A 503 -12.32 24.01 -6.29
CA HIS A 503 -11.18 24.85 -6.65
C HIS A 503 -9.93 24.05 -7.07
N HIS A 504 -10.13 22.93 -7.78
CA HIS A 504 -9.02 22.21 -8.41
C HIS A 504 -8.85 22.74 -9.83
N ILE A 505 -7.98 23.73 -10.00
CA ILE A 505 -7.85 24.55 -11.21
C ILE A 505 -6.41 24.54 -11.70
N ASN A 506 -6.21 24.28 -12.99
CA ASN A 506 -4.89 24.26 -13.63
C ASN A 506 -4.93 24.94 -15.00
N GLY A 507 -3.83 25.63 -15.33
CA GLY A 507 -3.73 26.46 -16.51
C GLY A 507 -4.47 27.79 -16.35
N THR A 508 -4.83 28.39 -17.48
CA THR A 508 -5.65 29.60 -17.57
C THR A 508 -7.00 29.24 -18.18
N PHE A 509 -7.98 30.14 -18.17
CA PHE A 509 -9.23 29.90 -18.89
C PHE A 509 -8.96 29.65 -20.40
N GLN A 510 -8.17 30.50 -21.06
CA GLN A 510 -7.84 30.31 -22.48
C GLN A 510 -7.06 29.03 -22.79
N TYR A 511 -6.23 28.56 -21.85
CA TYR A 511 -5.39 27.37 -21.97
C TYR A 511 -5.61 26.45 -20.77
N GLN A 512 -6.83 25.93 -20.66
CA GLN A 512 -7.27 25.05 -19.58
C GLN A 512 -6.43 23.76 -19.55
N LYS A 513 -6.09 23.32 -18.33
CA LYS A 513 -5.50 22.00 -18.07
C LYS A 513 -6.35 21.25 -17.06
N ASP A 514 -6.33 19.94 -17.18
CA ASP A 514 -7.17 19.09 -16.33
C ASP A 514 -6.67 19.07 -14.88
N ALA A 515 -7.58 19.42 -13.99
CA ALA A 515 -7.51 19.15 -12.57
C ALA A 515 -8.90 18.67 -12.15
N HIS A 516 -9.03 17.38 -11.87
CA HIS A 516 -10.33 16.76 -11.61
C HIS A 516 -10.73 16.88 -10.14
N GLY A 517 -12.03 16.82 -9.83
CA GLY A 517 -12.48 16.73 -8.44
C GLY A 517 -12.10 15.38 -7.82
N ILE A 518 -12.62 14.29 -8.39
CA ILE A 518 -12.30 12.91 -7.99
C ILE A 518 -11.83 12.11 -9.22
N SER A 519 -10.71 11.40 -9.08
CA SER A 519 -10.18 10.54 -10.15
C SER A 519 -9.50 9.28 -9.61
N GLY A 520 -9.02 8.42 -10.51
CA GLY A 520 -8.25 7.21 -10.21
C GLY A 520 -8.87 5.93 -10.78
N THR A 521 -8.49 4.80 -10.18
CA THR A 521 -8.81 3.42 -10.62
C THR A 521 -9.51 2.62 -9.50
N PRO A 522 -10.65 3.10 -8.96
CA PRO A 522 -11.28 2.45 -7.82
C PRO A 522 -11.95 1.12 -8.18
N THR A 523 -12.03 0.23 -7.20
CA THR A 523 -13.02 -0.87 -7.19
C THR A 523 -13.85 -0.79 -5.92
N ASN A 524 -15.17 -0.82 -6.03
CA ASN A 524 -16.08 -0.65 -4.89
C ASN A 524 -15.94 0.73 -4.22
N LEU A 525 -16.30 1.78 -4.95
CA LEU A 525 -16.28 3.17 -4.45
C LEU A 525 -17.70 3.70 -4.24
N ILE A 526 -17.95 4.28 -3.07
CA ILE A 526 -19.16 5.03 -2.75
C ILE A 526 -18.79 6.51 -2.61
N ILE A 527 -19.44 7.36 -3.39
CA ILE A 527 -19.40 8.82 -3.25
C ILE A 527 -20.81 9.26 -2.83
N ARG A 528 -20.95 9.72 -1.59
CA ARG A 528 -22.26 10.00 -0.99
C ARG A 528 -22.32 11.39 -0.38
N ASN A 529 -23.43 12.10 -0.57
CA ASN A 529 -23.67 13.38 0.08
C ASN A 529 -22.54 14.41 -0.15
N CYS A 530 -21.87 14.35 -1.30
CA CYS A 530 -20.72 15.22 -1.60
C CYS A 530 -21.11 16.39 -2.49
N GLU A 531 -20.43 17.51 -2.31
CA GLU A 531 -20.53 18.69 -3.18
C GLU A 531 -19.19 18.87 -3.90
N ILE A 532 -19.20 18.78 -5.23
CA ILE A 532 -18.01 18.82 -6.08
C ILE A 532 -18.17 19.96 -7.08
N PHE A 533 -17.27 20.95 -7.08
CA PHE A 533 -17.49 22.12 -7.92
C PHE A 533 -16.26 22.94 -8.31
N GLN A 534 -16.43 23.71 -9.39
CA GLN A 534 -15.43 24.67 -9.90
C GLN A 534 -14.03 24.04 -10.00
N VAL A 535 -13.96 22.98 -10.79
CA VAL A 535 -12.72 22.29 -11.16
C VAL A 535 -12.42 22.56 -12.63
N SER A 536 -11.16 22.61 -13.05
CA SER A 536 -10.80 22.89 -14.45
C SER A 536 -10.81 21.66 -15.35
N GLY A 537 -10.79 20.44 -14.80
CA GLY A 537 -11.10 19.21 -15.55
C GLY A 537 -12.55 18.78 -15.34
N ASP A 538 -12.78 17.47 -15.31
CA ASP A 538 -14.07 16.92 -14.90
C ASP A 538 -14.28 16.91 -13.37
N GLY A 539 -15.53 17.07 -12.93
CA GLY A 539 -15.92 16.87 -11.53
C GLY A 539 -15.51 15.49 -11.03
N ILE A 540 -15.83 14.45 -11.79
CA ILE A 540 -15.40 13.07 -11.56
C ILE A 540 -14.94 12.46 -12.88
N GLN A 541 -13.72 11.92 -12.93
CA GLN A 541 -13.26 11.13 -14.07
C GLN A 541 -12.51 9.90 -13.61
N PHE A 542 -12.99 8.71 -13.98
CA PHE A 542 -12.25 7.49 -13.71
C PHE A 542 -11.30 7.14 -14.85
N ASP A 543 -10.05 6.99 -14.42
CA ASP A 543 -8.82 6.78 -15.14
C ASP A 543 -8.62 7.45 -16.52
N PRO A 544 -7.96 8.63 -16.58
CA PRO A 544 -7.55 9.23 -17.85
C PRO A 544 -6.67 8.31 -18.73
N SER A 545 -5.96 7.36 -18.11
CA SER A 545 -5.07 6.38 -18.76
C SER A 545 -5.79 5.11 -19.21
N ARG A 546 -7.07 4.94 -18.85
CA ARG A 546 -7.95 3.81 -19.24
C ARG A 546 -7.56 2.42 -18.69
N GLU A 547 -6.94 2.36 -17.52
CA GLU A 547 -6.82 1.18 -16.66
C GLU A 547 -8.14 0.81 -15.97
N LYS A 548 -8.10 -0.31 -15.24
CA LYS A 548 -9.27 -0.97 -14.65
C LYS A 548 -9.86 -0.19 -13.47
N TRP A 549 -11.16 0.04 -13.52
CA TRP A 549 -12.01 0.48 -12.41
C TRP A 549 -13.37 -0.21 -12.49
N ASP A 550 -14.07 -0.39 -11.38
CA ASP A 550 -15.40 -1.05 -11.39
C ASP A 550 -16.22 -0.74 -10.13
N ARG A 551 -17.54 -0.93 -10.22
CA ARG A 551 -18.51 -0.84 -9.11
C ARG A 551 -18.41 0.49 -8.36
N VAL A 552 -18.88 1.56 -9.01
CA VAL A 552 -18.97 2.89 -8.41
C VAL A 552 -20.43 3.25 -8.13
N LEU A 553 -20.71 3.72 -6.92
CA LEU A 553 -21.98 4.32 -6.51
C LEU A 553 -21.77 5.81 -6.24
N ILE A 554 -22.55 6.66 -6.91
CA ILE A 554 -22.59 8.11 -6.68
C ILE A 554 -24.01 8.46 -6.29
N GLU A 555 -24.21 8.95 -5.07
CA GLU A 555 -25.56 9.24 -4.59
C GLU A 555 -25.67 10.49 -3.72
N ASN A 556 -26.83 11.15 -3.83
CA ASN A 556 -27.15 12.32 -3.00
C ASN A 556 -26.12 13.45 -3.15
N CYS A 557 -25.50 13.60 -4.33
CA CYS A 557 -24.42 14.55 -4.56
C CYS A 557 -24.89 15.78 -5.34
N ARG A 558 -24.17 16.88 -5.20
CA ARG A 558 -24.30 18.08 -6.03
C ARG A 558 -23.00 18.31 -6.78
N ILE A 559 -23.03 18.25 -8.11
CA ILE A 559 -21.83 18.35 -8.95
C ILE A 559 -22.04 19.47 -9.96
N TRP A 560 -21.25 20.54 -9.85
CA TRP A 560 -21.57 21.77 -10.56
C TRP A 560 -20.37 22.63 -10.93
N THR A 561 -20.57 23.52 -11.88
CA THR A 561 -19.64 24.62 -12.14
C THR A 561 -20.38 25.92 -12.34
N GLY A 562 -19.66 27.02 -12.33
CA GLY A 562 -20.18 28.38 -12.42
C GLY A 562 -19.06 29.42 -12.41
N PRO A 563 -19.36 30.69 -12.71
CA PRO A 563 -18.37 31.76 -12.70
C PRO A 563 -17.70 31.85 -11.33
N LEU A 564 -16.39 32.11 -11.33
CA LEU A 564 -15.62 32.31 -10.10
C LEU A 564 -15.96 33.65 -9.46
N ASP A 565 -16.23 33.67 -8.15
CA ASP A 565 -16.55 34.90 -7.41
C ASP A 565 -15.34 35.85 -7.27
N ALA A 566 -14.13 35.30 -7.35
CA ALA A 566 -12.87 36.02 -7.22
C ALA A 566 -11.79 35.37 -8.11
N PRO A 567 -10.70 36.10 -8.45
CA PRO A 567 -9.58 35.48 -9.15
C PRO A 567 -9.01 34.31 -8.33
N LEU A 568 -8.76 33.19 -8.99
CA LEU A 568 -8.36 31.95 -8.35
C LEU A 568 -7.37 31.19 -9.26
N ALA A 569 -6.22 30.80 -8.72
CA ALA A 569 -5.07 30.38 -9.53
C ALA A 569 -4.77 31.44 -10.62
N ASP A 570 -4.71 31.04 -11.89
CA ASP A 570 -4.54 31.95 -13.04
C ASP A 570 -5.86 32.25 -13.77
N TYR A 571 -7.02 32.01 -13.13
CA TYR A 571 -8.34 32.37 -13.64
C TYR A 571 -8.81 33.70 -13.02
N ALA A 572 -9.47 34.53 -13.83
CA ALA A 572 -10.09 35.77 -13.39
C ALA A 572 -11.47 35.53 -12.75
N ALA A 573 -11.93 36.50 -11.95
CA ALA A 573 -13.31 36.52 -11.50
C ALA A 573 -14.27 36.55 -12.70
N GLY A 574 -15.37 35.80 -12.63
CA GLY A 574 -16.34 35.64 -13.70
C GLY A 574 -16.01 34.54 -14.71
N GLU A 575 -14.76 34.06 -14.77
CA GLU A 575 -14.42 32.91 -15.62
C GLU A 575 -14.97 31.62 -15.01
N GLN A 576 -15.40 30.69 -15.86
CA GLN A 576 -16.06 29.46 -15.44
C GLN A 576 -15.22 28.23 -15.80
N PRO A 577 -14.54 27.59 -14.83
CA PRO A 577 -13.71 26.42 -15.12
C PRO A 577 -14.57 25.18 -15.42
N GLY A 578 -13.99 24.22 -16.14
CA GLY A 578 -14.47 22.84 -16.15
C GLY A 578 -14.59 22.20 -17.53
N GLU A 579 -14.69 20.88 -17.52
CA GLU A 579 -14.94 20.04 -18.68
C GLU A 579 -16.30 19.36 -18.54
N ASN A 580 -16.46 18.25 -17.81
CA ASN A 580 -17.78 17.64 -17.59
C ASN A 580 -18.04 17.43 -16.09
N ALA A 581 -19.30 17.19 -15.69
CA ALA A 581 -19.55 16.79 -14.31
C ALA A 581 -19.00 15.39 -14.04
N ILE A 582 -19.29 14.45 -14.95
CA ILE A 582 -18.77 13.08 -14.93
C ILE A 582 -18.29 12.70 -16.32
N ASP A 583 -17.08 12.15 -16.40
CA ASP A 583 -16.51 11.56 -17.60
C ASP A 583 -16.05 10.12 -17.34
N THR A 584 -16.36 9.20 -18.24
CA THR A 584 -15.96 7.79 -18.11
C THR A 584 -14.94 7.38 -19.16
N LYS A 585 -13.92 6.62 -18.77
CA LYS A 585 -12.87 6.10 -19.66
C LYS A 585 -12.50 4.68 -19.24
N GLN A 586 -12.54 3.71 -20.16
CA GLN A 586 -12.14 2.32 -19.94
C GLN A 586 -11.82 1.63 -21.28
N LEU A 587 -10.76 0.84 -21.35
CA LEU A 587 -10.46 0.06 -22.55
C LEU A 587 -11.43 -1.13 -22.69
N ALA A 588 -11.73 -1.52 -23.94
CA ALA A 588 -12.51 -2.71 -24.25
C ALA A 588 -11.80 -4.02 -23.84
N ALA A 589 -10.48 -3.99 -23.69
CA ALA A 589 -9.69 -5.11 -23.20
C ALA A 589 -9.92 -5.40 -21.71
N ASN A 590 -10.50 -4.45 -20.97
CA ASN A 590 -10.84 -4.61 -19.57
C ASN A 590 -12.31 -5.04 -19.41
N PRO A 591 -12.68 -5.67 -18.28
CA PRO A 591 -14.09 -5.88 -17.96
C PRO A 591 -14.86 -4.54 -17.97
N ARG A 592 -16.09 -4.57 -18.47
CA ARG A 592 -16.96 -3.39 -18.54
C ARG A 592 -17.19 -2.82 -17.14
N SER A 593 -16.77 -1.58 -16.91
CA SER A 593 -16.90 -0.90 -15.62
C SER A 593 -18.36 -0.57 -15.33
N ARG A 594 -18.81 -0.78 -14.09
CA ARG A 594 -20.20 -0.55 -13.69
C ARG A 594 -20.35 0.65 -12.76
N MET A 595 -21.33 1.50 -13.03
CA MET A 595 -21.59 2.72 -12.26
C MET A 595 -23.09 2.95 -12.04
N VAL A 596 -23.48 3.35 -10.83
CA VAL A 596 -24.82 3.82 -10.49
C VAL A 596 -24.72 5.26 -10.01
N VAL A 597 -25.53 6.14 -10.60
CA VAL A 597 -25.68 7.56 -10.21
C VAL A 597 -27.13 7.78 -9.82
N ARG A 598 -27.41 8.17 -8.56
CA ARG A 598 -28.78 8.38 -8.11
C ARG A 598 -28.98 9.56 -7.18
N ASN A 599 -30.16 10.18 -7.22
CA ASN A 599 -30.51 11.29 -6.32
C ASN A 599 -29.50 12.45 -6.39
N CYS A 600 -28.89 12.70 -7.55
CA CYS A 600 -27.88 13.74 -7.71
C CYS A 600 -28.43 14.96 -8.46
N VAL A 601 -27.80 16.12 -8.23
CA VAL A 601 -28.07 17.37 -8.95
C VAL A 601 -26.83 17.77 -9.74
N PHE A 602 -27.01 18.06 -11.02
CA PHE A 602 -25.96 18.48 -11.95
C PHE A 602 -26.31 19.81 -12.62
N PHE A 603 -25.42 20.80 -12.56
CA PHE A 603 -25.69 22.09 -13.21
C PHE A 603 -24.47 22.92 -13.57
N GLY A 604 -24.68 23.83 -14.53
CA GLY A 604 -23.73 24.82 -14.98
C GLY A 604 -22.79 24.36 -16.09
N TRP A 605 -22.97 23.19 -16.69
CA TRP A 605 -22.04 22.66 -17.69
C TRP A 605 -22.39 23.14 -19.09
N GLY A 606 -21.77 24.22 -19.58
CA GLY A 606 -22.01 24.77 -20.93
C GLY A 606 -21.14 25.96 -21.37
N GLU A 607 -20.57 26.72 -20.43
CA GLU A 607 -19.78 27.94 -20.70
C GLU A 607 -18.26 27.73 -20.56
N GLY A 608 -17.81 26.47 -20.49
CA GLY A 608 -16.40 26.11 -20.39
C GLY A 608 -15.66 26.11 -21.74
N ASN A 609 -14.40 25.66 -21.72
CA ASN A 609 -13.49 25.73 -22.89
C ASN A 609 -13.64 24.60 -23.91
N ILE A 610 -14.67 23.77 -23.80
CA ILE A 610 -14.92 22.66 -24.72
C ILE A 610 -16.27 22.81 -25.43
N ALA A 611 -16.32 22.48 -26.72
CA ALA A 611 -17.47 22.74 -27.58
C ALA A 611 -18.73 21.91 -27.24
N ASP A 612 -18.55 20.72 -26.68
CA ASP A 612 -19.63 19.79 -26.32
C ASP A 612 -19.59 19.51 -24.81
N GLN A 613 -19.61 20.57 -24.01
CA GLN A 613 -19.62 20.47 -22.56
C GLN A 613 -20.89 19.76 -22.08
N ALA A 614 -20.73 18.75 -21.22
CA ALA A 614 -21.86 17.96 -20.73
C ALA A 614 -21.85 17.79 -19.21
N ALA A 615 -23.02 17.64 -18.61
CA ALA A 615 -23.11 17.14 -17.25
C ALA A 615 -22.58 15.70 -17.18
N LEU A 616 -23.14 14.77 -17.97
CA LEU A 616 -22.64 13.39 -18.05
C LEU A 616 -22.09 13.09 -19.44
N ASN A 617 -20.78 12.86 -19.53
CA ASN A 617 -20.11 12.35 -20.73
C ASN A 617 -19.78 10.87 -20.55
N LEU A 618 -20.70 10.01 -20.99
CA LEU A 618 -20.65 8.56 -20.81
C LEU A 618 -20.13 7.89 -22.08
N LYS A 619 -18.92 7.34 -22.00
CA LYS A 619 -18.18 6.72 -23.11
C LYS A 619 -17.30 5.57 -22.63
N GLU A 620 -16.77 4.82 -23.59
CA GLU A 620 -15.66 3.87 -23.42
C GLU A 620 -15.91 2.75 -22.37
N ASN A 621 -16.46 1.62 -22.84
CA ASN A 621 -16.62 0.33 -22.12
C ASN A 621 -17.18 0.40 -20.68
N THR A 622 -18.27 1.13 -20.49
CA THR A 622 -18.99 1.22 -19.20
C THR A 622 -20.42 0.71 -19.28
N GLU A 623 -20.98 0.28 -18.15
CA GLU A 623 -22.42 0.14 -17.90
C GLU A 623 -22.83 1.14 -16.83
N THR A 624 -23.64 2.14 -17.18
CA THR A 624 -24.06 3.20 -16.26
C THR A 624 -25.57 3.21 -16.09
N VAL A 625 -26.02 3.29 -14.84
CA VAL A 625 -27.42 3.58 -14.52
C VAL A 625 -27.55 4.94 -13.85
N VAL A 626 -28.42 5.78 -14.37
CA VAL A 626 -28.77 7.09 -13.81
C VAL A 626 -30.23 7.07 -13.37
N HIS A 627 -30.50 7.38 -12.10
CA HIS A 627 -31.84 7.28 -11.52
C HIS A 627 -32.19 8.46 -10.62
N ASN A 628 -33.39 9.03 -10.77
CA ASN A 628 -33.87 10.08 -9.85
C ASN A 628 -32.90 11.26 -9.72
N CYS A 629 -32.34 11.75 -10.83
CA CYS A 629 -31.41 12.88 -10.85
C CYS A 629 -32.05 14.13 -11.50
N VAL A 630 -31.52 15.29 -11.15
CA VAL A 630 -31.92 16.59 -11.74
C VAL A 630 -30.75 17.21 -12.48
N PHE A 631 -31.05 17.75 -13.66
CA PHE A 631 -30.11 18.47 -14.52
C PHE A 631 -30.69 19.86 -14.77
N LEU A 632 -29.91 20.92 -14.53
CA LEU A 632 -30.33 22.29 -14.83
C LEU A 632 -29.16 23.11 -15.38
N ASP A 633 -29.46 24.10 -16.23
CA ASP A 633 -28.46 25.07 -16.73
C ASP A 633 -27.23 24.39 -17.39
N ASN A 634 -27.47 23.44 -18.28
CA ASN A 634 -26.40 22.73 -19.02
C ASN A 634 -26.57 22.89 -20.54
N ASP A 635 -25.47 22.89 -21.27
CA ASP A 635 -25.48 22.72 -22.71
C ASP A 635 -25.98 21.32 -23.07
N ILE A 636 -25.39 20.28 -22.47
CA ILE A 636 -25.79 18.90 -22.68
C ILE A 636 -25.98 18.20 -21.33
N CYS A 637 -27.17 17.67 -21.05
CA CYS A 637 -27.39 16.90 -19.81
C CYS A 637 -26.72 15.52 -19.92
N PHE A 638 -26.97 14.80 -21.01
CA PHE A 638 -26.45 13.46 -21.27
C PHE A 638 -25.76 13.39 -22.63
N ARG A 639 -24.43 13.30 -22.65
CA ARG A 639 -23.66 12.93 -23.84
C ARG A 639 -23.28 11.46 -23.72
N MET A 640 -23.78 10.63 -24.63
CA MET A 640 -23.66 9.17 -24.56
C MET A 640 -23.09 8.64 -25.87
N ARG A 641 -22.06 7.80 -25.76
CA ARG A 641 -21.25 7.40 -26.91
C ARG A 641 -21.13 5.88 -27.01
N GLY A 642 -21.52 5.36 -28.17
CA GLY A 642 -21.27 3.97 -28.54
C GLY A 642 -19.79 3.68 -28.82
N PRO A 643 -19.47 2.51 -29.36
CA PRO A 643 -18.09 2.09 -29.60
C PRO A 643 -17.44 2.90 -30.73
N ALA A 644 -16.69 3.94 -30.37
CA ALA A 644 -15.93 4.77 -31.31
C ALA A 644 -14.81 3.98 -32.04
N SER A 645 -14.25 2.95 -31.38
CA SER A 645 -13.31 1.99 -31.96
C SER A 645 -13.36 0.65 -31.23
N PRO A 646 -12.87 -0.45 -31.84
CA PRO A 646 -12.80 -1.76 -31.18
C PRO A 646 -12.02 -1.74 -29.86
N GLU A 647 -10.99 -0.89 -29.76
CA GLU A 647 -10.12 -0.79 -28.58
C GLU A 647 -10.79 -0.06 -27.41
N ARG A 648 -11.65 0.92 -27.71
CA ARG A 648 -12.27 1.79 -26.70
C ARG A 648 -13.60 1.25 -26.18
N GLY A 649 -14.31 0.45 -26.98
CA GLY A 649 -15.66 0.01 -26.64
C GLY A 649 -16.64 1.20 -26.51
N GLY A 650 -17.89 0.92 -26.16
CA GLY A 650 -18.96 1.92 -26.01
C GLY A 650 -19.58 1.92 -24.62
N ALA A 651 -20.34 2.94 -24.27
CA ALA A 651 -21.15 2.95 -23.06
C ALA A 651 -22.46 2.18 -23.27
N HIS A 652 -22.96 1.50 -22.22
CA HIS A 652 -24.32 1.00 -22.10
C HIS A 652 -25.00 1.81 -21.00
N VAL A 653 -26.14 2.43 -21.30
CA VAL A 653 -26.70 3.46 -20.41
C VAL A 653 -28.18 3.21 -20.16
N ARG A 654 -28.57 3.22 -18.88
CA ARG A 654 -29.97 3.21 -18.43
C ARG A 654 -30.26 4.50 -17.67
N ILE A 655 -31.22 5.29 -18.13
CA ILE A 655 -31.66 6.53 -17.50
C ILE A 655 -33.11 6.36 -17.10
N SER A 656 -33.44 6.64 -15.85
CA SER A 656 -34.81 6.54 -15.37
C SER A 656 -35.18 7.63 -14.39
N ASP A 657 -36.41 8.11 -14.50
CA ASP A 657 -37.01 9.02 -13.52
C ASP A 657 -36.15 10.25 -13.25
N CYS A 658 -35.51 10.82 -14.27
CA CYS A 658 -34.72 12.04 -14.16
C CYS A 658 -35.52 13.25 -14.67
N ALA A 659 -35.11 14.47 -14.33
CA ALA A 659 -35.73 15.69 -14.85
C ALA A 659 -34.68 16.72 -15.29
N CYS A 660 -34.91 17.37 -16.42
CA CYS A 660 -34.00 18.38 -17.01
C CYS A 660 -34.71 19.73 -17.13
N TYR A 661 -34.01 20.83 -16.83
CA TYR A 661 -34.52 22.20 -16.90
C TYR A 661 -33.47 23.13 -17.53
N ASN A 662 -33.90 24.21 -18.17
CA ASN A 662 -33.05 25.32 -18.63
C ASN A 662 -31.74 24.85 -19.31
N SER A 663 -31.82 23.85 -20.18
CA SER A 663 -30.65 23.21 -20.76
C SER A 663 -30.81 23.14 -22.27
N LYS A 664 -29.75 23.37 -23.04
CA LYS A 664 -29.83 23.40 -24.51
C LYS A 664 -30.24 22.02 -25.06
N LEU A 665 -29.66 20.95 -24.52
CA LEU A 665 -29.90 19.58 -24.98
C LEU A 665 -30.07 18.61 -23.81
N ILE A 666 -31.15 17.82 -23.80
CA ILE A 666 -31.28 16.71 -22.83
C ILE A 666 -30.29 15.60 -23.18
N ALA A 667 -30.38 14.99 -24.36
CA ALA A 667 -29.53 13.86 -24.72
C ALA A 667 -28.90 13.96 -26.12
N ARG A 668 -27.57 13.88 -26.16
CA ARG A 668 -26.71 13.74 -27.33
C ARG A 668 -26.26 12.28 -27.45
N MET A 669 -26.64 11.63 -28.55
CA MET A 669 -26.35 10.23 -28.83
C MET A 669 -25.35 10.14 -29.98
N GLU A 670 -24.16 9.61 -29.73
CA GLU A 670 -23.07 9.53 -30.69
C GLU A 670 -22.60 8.08 -30.90
N ASP A 671 -21.78 7.87 -31.92
CA ASP A 671 -21.03 6.63 -32.15
C ASP A 671 -21.93 5.37 -32.19
N ARG A 672 -23.18 5.53 -32.68
CA ARG A 672 -24.22 4.49 -32.70
C ARG A 672 -24.40 3.81 -31.34
N ILE A 673 -24.57 4.61 -30.29
CA ILE A 673 -24.82 4.13 -28.91
C ILE A 673 -25.81 2.96 -28.89
N GLU A 674 -25.35 1.84 -28.33
CA GLU A 674 -26.09 0.59 -28.17
C GLU A 674 -26.58 0.45 -26.73
N ASN A 675 -27.64 -0.36 -26.53
CA ASN A 675 -28.20 -0.66 -25.21
C ASN A 675 -28.57 0.59 -24.38
N LEU A 676 -29.00 1.66 -25.05
CA LEU A 676 -29.46 2.90 -24.41
C LEU A 676 -30.94 2.80 -24.03
N LYS A 677 -31.28 2.94 -22.75
CA LYS A 677 -32.67 2.97 -22.27
C LYS A 677 -32.94 4.27 -21.54
N ILE A 678 -33.90 5.05 -22.01
CA ILE A 678 -34.38 6.29 -21.39
C ILE A 678 -35.85 6.07 -20.99
N ARG A 679 -36.15 6.16 -19.70
CA ARG A 679 -37.48 5.90 -19.16
C ARG A 679 -37.92 7.03 -18.26
N ARG A 680 -39.13 7.56 -18.50
CA ARG A 680 -39.73 8.56 -17.62
C ARG A 680 -38.79 9.76 -17.44
N MET A 681 -38.40 10.36 -18.56
CA MET A 681 -37.66 11.61 -18.56
C MET A 681 -38.62 12.79 -18.37
N GLY A 682 -38.39 13.58 -17.33
CA GLY A 682 -39.08 14.84 -17.10
C GLY A 682 -38.46 15.95 -17.95
N VAL A 683 -39.26 16.54 -18.84
CA VAL A 683 -38.87 17.69 -19.66
C VAL A 683 -39.43 18.95 -19.01
N GLY A 684 -38.55 19.74 -18.39
CA GLY A 684 -38.87 21.01 -17.75
C GLY A 684 -38.91 22.18 -18.72
N SER A 685 -39.10 23.38 -18.17
CA SER A 685 -39.00 24.63 -18.94
C SER A 685 -37.58 24.88 -19.44
N GLY A 686 -37.44 25.67 -20.51
CA GLY A 686 -36.14 26.13 -21.00
C GLY A 686 -35.28 25.04 -21.65
N ILE A 687 -35.91 23.98 -22.20
CA ILE A 687 -35.22 22.97 -22.99
C ILE A 687 -35.29 23.36 -24.47
N ASP A 688 -34.15 23.61 -25.11
CA ASP A 688 -34.14 23.96 -26.54
C ASP A 688 -34.41 22.73 -27.41
N ARG A 689 -33.79 21.60 -27.05
CA ARG A 689 -33.95 20.32 -27.76
C ARG A 689 -33.88 19.14 -26.79
N SER A 690 -34.82 18.19 -26.93
CA SER A 690 -34.76 16.98 -26.11
C SER A 690 -33.69 16.00 -26.60
N PHE A 691 -33.69 15.61 -27.87
CA PHE A 691 -32.82 14.53 -28.35
C PHE A 691 -32.10 14.88 -29.65
N TYR A 692 -30.79 14.63 -29.68
CA TYR A 692 -29.93 14.74 -30.86
C TYR A 692 -29.23 13.41 -31.10
N ILE A 693 -29.35 12.89 -32.32
CA ILE A 693 -28.68 11.66 -32.76
C ILE A 693 -27.66 12.06 -33.82
N ASP A 694 -26.38 11.89 -33.53
CA ASP A 694 -25.31 12.19 -34.46
C ASP A 694 -25.45 11.32 -35.72
N ARG A 695 -25.43 11.97 -36.89
CA ARG A 695 -25.64 11.34 -38.21
C ARG A 695 -26.95 10.56 -38.37
N GLY A 696 -27.91 10.71 -37.45
CA GLY A 696 -29.24 10.09 -37.53
C GLY A 696 -29.28 8.58 -37.35
N VAL A 697 -28.20 7.93 -36.89
CA VAL A 697 -28.15 6.47 -36.69
C VAL A 697 -27.96 6.14 -35.22
N ILE A 698 -28.88 5.33 -34.68
CA ILE A 698 -28.80 4.81 -33.31
C ILE A 698 -28.46 3.32 -33.31
N GLY A 699 -27.77 2.85 -32.28
CA GLY A 699 -27.41 1.44 -32.12
C GLY A 699 -28.59 0.58 -31.67
N GLU A 700 -28.39 -0.74 -31.67
CA GLU A 700 -29.40 -1.71 -31.25
C GLU A 700 -29.74 -1.58 -29.76
N GLY A 701 -30.95 -2.02 -29.37
CA GLY A 701 -31.39 -2.00 -27.99
C GLY A 701 -31.80 -0.63 -27.44
N TYR A 702 -31.97 0.38 -28.31
CA TYR A 702 -32.48 1.69 -27.92
C TYR A 702 -33.95 1.64 -27.47
N VAL A 703 -34.23 2.24 -26.33
CA VAL A 703 -35.58 2.44 -25.79
C VAL A 703 -35.70 3.87 -25.30
N ASN A 704 -36.77 4.57 -25.68
CA ASN A 704 -37.18 5.83 -25.08
C ASN A 704 -38.69 5.84 -24.83
N GLU A 705 -39.12 5.89 -23.57
CA GLU A 705 -40.53 5.77 -23.19
C GLU A 705 -40.91 6.57 -21.94
N GLY A 706 -42.17 6.99 -21.90
CA GLY A 706 -42.79 7.57 -20.70
C GLY A 706 -42.36 8.99 -20.35
N GLU A 707 -41.86 9.78 -21.31
CA GLU A 707 -41.58 11.21 -21.15
C GLU A 707 -42.79 11.97 -20.57
N PHE A 708 -42.53 12.99 -19.75
CA PHE A 708 -43.59 13.81 -19.14
C PHE A 708 -43.12 15.24 -18.90
N VAL A 709 -44.08 16.17 -18.75
CA VAL A 709 -43.77 17.55 -18.36
C VAL A 709 -43.27 17.56 -16.92
N ALA A 710 -42.03 18.00 -16.71
CA ALA A 710 -41.43 17.99 -15.38
C ALA A 710 -42.18 18.92 -14.41
N PRO A 711 -42.47 18.48 -13.17
CA PRO A 711 -42.97 19.35 -12.11
C PRO A 711 -42.03 20.53 -11.81
N PRO A 712 -42.46 21.53 -11.01
CA PRO A 712 -41.55 22.57 -10.54
C PRO A 712 -40.31 21.98 -9.85
N ILE A 713 -39.13 22.54 -10.15
CA ILE A 713 -37.84 22.01 -9.68
C ILE A 713 -37.79 21.85 -8.15
N ASP A 714 -38.30 22.82 -7.39
CA ASP A 714 -38.33 22.76 -5.92
C ASP A 714 -39.11 21.55 -5.39
N SER A 715 -40.20 21.16 -6.08
CA SER A 715 -40.94 19.95 -5.73
C SER A 715 -40.08 18.72 -5.99
N VAL A 716 -39.44 18.66 -7.15
CA VAL A 716 -38.60 17.53 -7.57
C VAL A 716 -37.41 17.35 -6.65
N LEU A 717 -36.71 18.42 -6.27
CA LEU A 717 -35.60 18.36 -5.33
C LEU A 717 -36.04 17.85 -3.95
N ARG A 718 -37.21 18.30 -3.47
CA ARG A 718 -37.71 17.92 -2.14
C ARG A 718 -38.30 16.51 -2.08
N LEU A 719 -39.04 16.09 -3.11
CA LEU A 719 -39.83 14.85 -3.07
C LEU A 719 -39.27 13.73 -3.96
N GLY A 720 -38.35 14.05 -4.86
CA GLY A 720 -37.96 13.18 -5.96
C GLY A 720 -38.88 13.33 -7.17
N VAL A 721 -38.43 12.80 -8.31
CA VAL A 721 -39.11 12.95 -9.61
C VAL A 721 -40.45 12.23 -9.62
N ARG A 722 -40.48 10.96 -9.20
CA ARG A 722 -41.70 10.12 -9.21
C ARG A 722 -42.81 10.70 -8.32
N ALA A 723 -42.48 11.04 -7.09
CA ALA A 723 -43.45 11.56 -6.12
C ALA A 723 -44.00 12.93 -6.56
N SER A 724 -43.13 13.80 -7.08
CA SER A 724 -43.55 15.11 -7.61
C SER A 724 -44.50 14.97 -8.80
N ARG A 725 -44.21 14.08 -9.74
CA ARG A 725 -45.05 13.85 -10.93
C ARG A 725 -46.47 13.43 -10.56
N ARG A 726 -46.61 12.55 -9.56
CA ARG A 726 -47.94 12.11 -9.09
C ARG A 726 -48.70 13.24 -8.43
N ARG A 727 -48.05 14.04 -7.58
CA ARG A 727 -48.69 15.18 -6.91
C ARG A 727 -49.24 16.19 -7.91
N THR A 728 -48.47 16.51 -8.96
CA THR A 728 -48.95 17.39 -10.03
C THR A 728 -50.09 16.77 -10.85
N ALA A 729 -50.14 15.43 -10.96
CA ALA A 729 -51.26 14.76 -11.63
C ALA A 729 -52.54 14.80 -10.77
N THR A 730 -52.44 14.62 -9.46
CA THR A 730 -53.58 14.70 -8.53
C THR A 730 -54.12 16.13 -8.39
N ASP A 731 -53.26 17.15 -8.46
CA ASP A 731 -53.67 18.56 -8.37
C ASP A 731 -54.36 19.06 -9.65
N ARG A 732 -54.22 18.35 -10.78
CA ARG A 732 -54.88 18.66 -12.07
C ARG A 732 -56.24 17.97 -12.28
N ASP A 733 -56.64 17.09 -11.36
CA ASP A 733 -57.94 16.41 -11.37
C ASP A 733 -58.79 16.83 -10.15
N PRO A 734 -59.31 18.07 -10.11
CA PRO A 734 -60.46 18.37 -9.29
C PRO A 734 -61.69 17.88 -10.05
N ARG A 735 -62.32 16.81 -9.55
CA ARG A 735 -63.66 16.34 -9.90
C ARG A 735 -64.54 17.31 -10.69
#